data_AF-A0A6J4JFN2-F1
#
_entry.id   AF-A0A6J4JFN2-F1
#
_cell.length_a   1.000
_cell.length_b   1.000
_cell.length_c   1.000
_cell.angle_alpha   90.00
_cell.angle_beta   90.00
_cell.angle_gamma   90.00
#
_symmetry.space_group_name_H-M   'P 1'
#
loop_
_entity.id
_entity.type
_entity.pdbx_description
1 polymer ?
#
loop_
_entity_poly.entity_id
_entity_poly.type
_entity_poly.pdbx_seq_one_letter_code
_entity_poly.pdbx_strand_id
1 'polypeptide(L)'
;FQAAGFGGVEISPIYGAAGEEEHSIPYLSPAWVQMLRYTVREARRLDLDVDMITGTGWPIGGPWVSADDAAARALFEFYTVAEGGGVEQPIISTAAPQAVLHALMAFSEDGQALDLSRHVDVQRRLNWNAPAGQWTVYALFQAGTGQQVKRAGPGGEGNVIDHFSARAIERYLVPFDQAFANLPAEEQVRCFFNDSYEVYEANWTDDLFTEFQRRRGYDLRHYLPALYGQDAPDKVSRVRSDYRQTIADLLLEAFVRPWTAWAHRHGTWSRNQAHGSPGNILDLYAAADIPETETFGPDWLRLAGLAPLPGTPPTQGGRADILVGKLASSAAHVAGRPLCSSEAFTWLDEHGKVPLAHMKAEMDVMFVMGINHVFFHGTPYSPAGADWPGWMFYATTHVGPTNPFWRDLPALNAYISRCQSFLQAGRPDNDLLLYLPIFDLWATDLGAEHLLQFLSVHSERWLDDNLPAFARAARELWDRGYSFDFVSDQLLEQEVLVSGEHLHAGGGVYRALVIAGCRLIPPETLERILALARDGATVVFVGDLPTDVPGLGGLAERRQQLQSTLAALGPLYPNQAEIADVRVDQGRLLAGPDVEAMLHMVGIRRESVVDLGIEVIRRRDDTGHLYFLANLGQQRLDQWVSLPIQAASVLIVDPATDRHGLARRRASDEHDTSVYLQMEPGESILLRALFQTMDAPEWRYLSPIGETHALEGEWRVDFIAGGPTLPAPCEVEHLTSWTEWQGDSEALRAFCGTARYTLTFDLPHGGADAWAIDLGTVCHSARVKLNGRDLGTLYARPFRVVLPDGLREGAHQLEIEVTNLMANRLADLDRRNVPWRKFFLVNIEYQAFDASDWEPLPSGLLGPVQLVPLGRL
;
A
#
# COMPACT_ATOMS: atom_id res chain seq x y z
N PHE A 1 20.54 -4.24 -11.62
CA PHE A 1 19.08 -4.05 -11.77
C PHE A 1 18.55 -4.68 -13.06
N GLN A 2 18.90 -4.22 -14.26
CA GLN A 2 18.41 -4.82 -15.52
C GLN A 2 18.62 -6.35 -15.61
N ALA A 3 19.83 -6.85 -15.34
CA ALA A 3 20.10 -8.29 -15.34
C ALA A 3 19.31 -9.09 -14.26
N ALA A 4 18.82 -8.39 -13.23
CA ALA A 4 17.96 -8.96 -12.19
C ALA A 4 16.46 -8.88 -12.56
N GLY A 5 16.10 -8.29 -13.70
CA GLY A 5 14.71 -8.20 -14.18
C GLY A 5 13.92 -6.97 -13.68
N PHE A 6 14.58 -5.94 -13.17
CA PHE A 6 13.92 -4.67 -12.85
C PHE A 6 13.67 -3.84 -14.11
N GLY A 7 12.54 -3.12 -14.16
CA GLY A 7 12.22 -2.16 -15.23
C GLY A 7 12.65 -0.71 -14.94
N GLY A 8 13.06 -0.41 -13.70
CA GLY A 8 13.49 0.92 -13.31
C GLY A 8 14.06 0.98 -11.90
N VAL A 9 14.46 2.17 -11.49
CA VAL A 9 14.92 2.48 -10.13
C VAL A 9 14.33 3.79 -9.65
N GLU A 10 14.13 3.93 -8.34
CA GLU A 10 13.92 5.22 -7.71
C GLU A 10 15.20 5.69 -7.02
N ILE A 11 15.51 6.98 -7.16
CA ILE A 11 16.57 7.65 -6.41
C ILE A 11 15.96 8.36 -5.20
N SER A 12 16.26 7.83 -4.01
CA SER A 12 15.92 8.46 -2.72
C SER A 12 17.19 8.76 -1.93
N PRO A 13 17.74 9.99 -2.03
CA PRO A 13 18.94 10.36 -1.29
C PRO A 13 18.67 10.35 0.21
N ILE A 14 19.57 9.70 0.96
CA ILE A 14 19.53 9.59 2.41
C ILE A 14 20.90 9.88 3.01
N TYR A 15 20.98 9.89 4.34
CA TYR A 15 22.21 10.10 5.11
C TYR A 15 23.42 9.27 4.59
N GLY A 16 24.62 9.84 4.75
CA GLY A 16 25.87 9.23 4.30
C GLY A 16 26.28 7.99 5.10
N ALA A 17 27.16 7.17 4.52
CA ALA A 17 27.73 6.00 5.17
C ALA A 17 28.86 6.43 6.13
N ALA A 18 28.93 5.79 7.30
CA ALA A 18 29.93 6.08 8.32
C ALA A 18 31.35 5.79 7.81
N GLY A 19 32.22 6.80 7.89
CA GLY A 19 33.59 6.74 7.38
C GLY A 19 33.73 7.11 5.90
N GLU A 20 32.65 7.52 5.23
CA GLU A 20 32.61 7.92 3.82
C GLU A 20 32.20 9.40 3.66
N GLU A 21 32.30 10.19 4.73
CA GLU A 21 31.83 11.58 4.77
C GLU A 21 32.53 12.45 3.72
N GLU A 22 33.81 12.20 3.42
CA GLU A 22 34.57 12.92 2.38
C GLU A 22 34.08 12.67 0.95
N HIS A 23 33.29 11.61 0.74
CA HIS A 23 32.68 11.26 -0.54
C HIS A 23 31.21 11.68 -0.65
N SER A 24 30.67 12.36 0.37
CA SER A 24 29.30 12.88 0.36
C SER A 24 29.11 13.93 -0.73
N ILE A 25 28.02 13.80 -1.50
CA ILE A 25 27.67 14.75 -2.55
C ILE A 25 26.43 15.52 -2.10
N PRO A 26 26.54 16.84 -1.82
CA PRO A 26 25.40 17.62 -1.36
C PRO A 26 24.24 17.61 -2.37
N TYR A 27 23.02 17.38 -1.89
CA TYR A 27 21.80 17.32 -2.68
C TYR A 27 21.59 18.60 -3.50
N LEU A 28 21.12 18.46 -4.75
CA LEU A 28 20.97 19.52 -5.76
C LEU A 28 22.23 20.32 -6.10
N SER A 29 23.41 19.97 -5.58
CA SER A 29 24.67 20.59 -6.02
C SER A 29 24.98 20.24 -7.48
N PRO A 30 25.83 21.01 -8.19
CA PRO A 30 26.23 20.68 -9.55
C PRO A 30 26.82 19.27 -9.69
N ALA A 31 27.56 18.79 -8.68
CA ALA A 31 28.10 17.43 -8.65
C ALA A 31 27.00 16.37 -8.52
N TRP A 32 25.98 16.63 -7.68
CA TRP A 32 24.83 15.73 -7.54
C TRP A 32 24.01 15.67 -8.84
N VAL A 33 23.75 16.81 -9.47
CA VAL A 33 23.05 16.87 -10.77
C VAL A 33 23.85 16.11 -11.85
N GLN A 34 25.18 16.20 -11.84
CA GLN A 34 26.02 15.40 -12.75
C GLN A 34 25.84 13.89 -12.52
N MET A 35 25.72 13.45 -11.26
CA MET A 35 25.46 12.05 -10.94
C MET A 35 24.07 11.60 -11.38
N LEU A 36 23.04 12.42 -11.15
CA LEU A 36 21.69 12.16 -11.66
C LEU A 36 21.70 11.95 -13.18
N ARG A 37 22.35 12.86 -13.92
CA ARG A 37 22.48 12.78 -15.39
C ARG A 37 23.20 11.50 -15.83
N TYR A 38 24.27 11.11 -15.13
CA TYR A 38 24.96 9.85 -15.41
C TYR A 38 24.05 8.65 -15.19
N THR A 39 23.35 8.61 -14.05
CA THR A 39 22.41 7.53 -13.71
C THR A 39 21.29 7.40 -14.74
N VAL A 40 20.66 8.51 -15.16
CA VAL A 40 19.58 8.49 -16.16
C VAL A 40 20.10 8.02 -17.52
N ARG A 41 21.30 8.45 -17.95
CA ARG A 41 21.91 7.97 -19.21
C ARG A 41 22.23 6.49 -19.18
N GLU A 42 22.79 5.99 -18.09
CA GLU A 42 23.09 4.55 -17.94
C GLU A 42 21.82 3.71 -17.83
N ALA A 43 20.81 4.20 -17.11
CA ALA A 43 19.50 3.56 -17.04
C ALA A 43 18.88 3.43 -18.44
N ARG A 44 18.84 4.51 -19.22
CA ARG A 44 18.36 4.50 -20.61
C ARG A 44 19.17 3.58 -21.53
N ARG A 45 20.50 3.56 -21.40
CA ARG A 45 21.36 2.62 -22.13
C ARG A 45 21.00 1.15 -21.83
N LEU A 46 20.46 0.90 -20.64
CA LEU A 46 20.06 -0.41 -20.14
C LEU A 46 18.55 -0.65 -20.24
N ASP A 47 17.77 0.24 -20.86
CA ASP A 47 16.30 0.15 -20.94
C ASP A 47 15.62 0.12 -19.55
N LEU A 48 16.05 1.03 -18.67
CA LEU A 48 15.50 1.24 -17.34
C LEU A 48 14.96 2.67 -17.19
N ASP A 49 13.83 2.79 -16.51
CA ASP A 49 13.29 4.07 -16.05
C ASP A 49 13.94 4.53 -14.74
N VAL A 50 13.92 5.85 -14.51
CA VAL A 50 14.41 6.46 -13.27
C VAL A 50 13.36 7.39 -12.70
N ASP A 51 12.89 7.07 -11.51
CA ASP A 51 12.05 7.94 -10.68
C ASP A 51 12.91 8.59 -9.58
N MET A 52 12.39 9.63 -8.93
CA MET A 52 13.11 10.31 -7.87
C MET A 52 12.18 11.01 -6.90
N ILE A 53 12.48 10.90 -5.61
CA ILE A 53 11.79 11.67 -4.58
C ILE A 53 12.02 13.19 -4.77
N THR A 54 10.98 13.98 -4.53
CA THR A 54 11.04 15.45 -4.57
C THR A 54 11.65 15.99 -3.28
N GLY A 55 12.88 15.58 -2.97
CA GLY A 55 13.58 15.92 -1.74
C GLY A 55 14.70 14.93 -1.38
N THR A 56 14.97 14.79 -0.10
CA THR A 56 15.84 13.74 0.46
C THR A 56 15.15 13.17 1.69
N GLY A 57 15.25 11.87 1.94
CA GLY A 57 14.48 11.25 3.04
C GLY A 57 13.00 11.67 2.99
N TRP A 58 12.37 11.85 4.15
CA TRP A 58 10.95 12.22 4.23
C TRP A 58 10.59 12.84 5.59
N PRO A 59 9.46 13.54 5.73
CA PRO A 59 8.67 14.14 4.64
C PRO A 59 9.48 15.19 3.87
N ILE A 60 8.90 15.70 2.79
CA ILE A 60 9.50 16.74 1.96
C ILE A 60 9.94 17.96 2.81
N GLY A 61 11.17 18.40 2.60
CA GLY A 61 11.76 19.53 3.30
C GLY A 61 13.20 19.79 2.86
N GLY A 62 13.91 20.66 3.56
CA GLY A 62 15.30 20.95 3.28
C GLY A 62 15.82 22.27 3.86
N PRO A 63 17.12 22.59 3.66
CA PRO A 63 17.76 23.75 4.28
C PRO A 63 17.23 25.10 3.77
N TRP A 64 16.54 25.12 2.63
CA TRP A 64 15.93 26.33 2.07
C TRP A 64 14.51 26.60 2.61
N VAL A 65 13.96 25.71 3.45
CA VAL A 65 12.65 25.90 4.07
C VAL A 65 12.78 26.88 5.24
N SER A 66 12.29 28.10 5.02
CA SER A 66 12.27 29.15 6.04
C SER A 66 11.35 28.79 7.21
N ALA A 67 11.49 29.48 8.34
CA ALA A 67 10.57 29.29 9.47
C ALA A 67 9.11 29.63 9.12
N ASP A 68 8.89 30.55 8.16
CA ASP A 68 7.55 30.98 7.71
C ASP A 68 6.92 30.02 6.68
N ASP A 69 7.71 29.07 6.16
CA ASP A 69 7.26 28.06 5.19
C ASP A 69 7.36 26.64 5.78
N ALA A 70 7.71 26.51 7.07
CA ALA A 70 7.83 25.25 7.79
C ALA A 70 6.49 24.83 8.40
N ALA A 71 6.29 23.52 8.54
CA ALA A 71 5.09 22.94 9.14
C ALA A 71 4.78 23.56 10.53
N ALA A 72 3.51 23.88 10.77
CA ALA A 72 3.09 24.63 11.94
C ALA A 72 1.97 23.94 12.74
N ARG A 73 1.90 24.30 14.03
CA ARG A 73 0.92 23.81 14.99
C ARG A 73 0.27 24.95 15.76
N ALA A 74 -0.99 24.75 16.13
CA ALA A 74 -1.76 25.62 17.01
C ALA A 74 -1.50 25.30 18.48
N LEU A 75 -1.36 26.33 19.30
CA LEU A 75 -1.23 26.26 20.75
C LEU A 75 -2.31 27.14 21.38
N PHE A 76 -3.05 26.59 22.34
CA PHE A 76 -4.13 27.31 23.03
C PHE A 76 -3.70 27.69 24.45
N GLU A 77 -3.99 28.92 24.85
CA GLU A 77 -3.89 29.41 26.23
C GLU A 77 -5.22 30.03 26.66
N PHE A 78 -5.56 29.90 27.93
CA PHE A 78 -6.85 30.33 28.47
C PHE A 78 -6.67 31.24 29.68
N TYR A 79 -7.48 32.28 29.76
CA TYR A 79 -7.50 33.19 30.91
C TYR A 79 -8.94 33.46 31.34
N THR A 80 -9.27 33.15 32.59
CA THR A 80 -10.56 33.54 33.17
C THR A 80 -10.47 34.96 33.72
N VAL A 81 -11.37 35.83 33.27
CA VAL A 81 -11.40 37.26 33.62
C VAL A 81 -12.78 37.60 34.19
N ALA A 82 -12.80 38.13 35.42
CA ALA A 82 -14.02 38.64 36.03
C ALA A 82 -14.34 40.08 35.56
N GLU A 83 -15.58 40.53 35.76
CA GLU A 83 -16.02 41.89 35.47
C GLU A 83 -15.04 42.95 35.99
N GLY A 84 -14.71 43.92 35.14
CA GLY A 84 -13.78 45.00 35.44
C GLY A 84 -12.32 44.57 35.60
N GLY A 85 -12.03 43.27 35.53
CA GLY A 85 -10.69 42.70 35.51
C GLY A 85 -10.04 42.71 34.13
N GLY A 86 -8.77 42.33 34.09
CA GLY A 86 -7.98 42.12 32.88
C GLY A 86 -7.01 40.95 33.04
N VAL A 87 -6.15 40.72 32.05
CA VAL A 87 -5.07 39.72 32.12
C VAL A 87 -3.77 40.45 32.46
N GLU A 88 -3.25 40.25 33.67
CA GLU A 88 -2.06 40.97 34.15
C GLU A 88 -0.75 40.48 33.51
N GLN A 89 -0.68 39.17 33.24
CA GLN A 89 0.46 38.55 32.58
C GLN A 89 0.49 38.86 31.07
N PRO A 90 1.69 38.86 30.45
CA PRO A 90 1.79 38.91 29.01
C PRO A 90 1.04 37.76 28.34
N ILE A 91 0.36 38.05 27.23
CA ILE A 91 -0.28 37.08 26.34
C ILE A 91 0.81 36.39 25.53
N ILE A 92 1.31 35.29 26.08
CA ILE A 92 2.36 34.44 25.49
C ILE A 92 1.96 32.98 25.63
N SER A 93 2.39 32.14 24.70
CA SER A 93 2.32 30.70 24.90
C SER A 93 3.39 30.26 25.90
N THR A 94 2.97 29.49 26.89
CA THR A 94 3.85 28.87 27.89
C THR A 94 4.70 27.76 27.28
N ALA A 95 4.14 27.01 26.31
CA ALA A 95 4.83 25.96 25.58
C ALA A 95 5.84 26.48 24.55
N ALA A 96 5.59 27.66 23.96
CA ALA A 96 6.47 28.29 22.98
C ALA A 96 6.41 29.83 23.06
N PRO A 97 7.24 30.48 23.90
CA PRO A 97 7.18 31.93 24.10
C PRO A 97 7.35 32.77 22.83
N GLN A 98 8.04 32.25 21.82
CA GLN A 98 8.24 32.88 20.51
C GLN A 98 7.06 32.72 19.54
N ALA A 99 6.05 31.91 19.89
CA ALA A 99 4.88 31.66 19.05
C ALA A 99 4.15 32.97 18.69
N VAL A 100 3.58 32.99 17.49
CA VAL A 100 2.86 34.15 16.94
C VAL A 100 1.41 34.09 17.40
N LEU A 101 0.89 35.16 18.01
CA LEU A 101 -0.51 35.25 18.39
C LEU A 101 -1.36 35.43 17.13
N HIS A 102 -2.20 34.43 16.80
CA HIS A 102 -3.08 34.44 15.63
C HIS A 102 -4.48 34.95 15.97
N ALA A 103 -4.98 34.65 17.17
CA ALA A 103 -6.28 35.16 17.63
C ALA A 103 -6.29 35.31 19.16
N LEU A 104 -6.95 36.37 19.63
CA LEU A 104 -7.28 36.56 21.04
C LEU A 104 -8.77 36.88 21.16
N MET A 105 -9.54 35.92 21.66
CA MET A 105 -11.01 35.99 21.67
C MET A 105 -11.54 35.84 23.10
N ALA A 106 -12.43 36.71 23.53
CA ALA A 106 -13.12 36.58 24.81
C ALA A 106 -14.54 36.05 24.62
N PHE A 107 -14.92 35.08 25.45
CA PHE A 107 -16.24 34.46 25.47
C PHE A 107 -16.89 34.63 26.83
N SER A 108 -18.11 35.16 26.89
CA SER A 108 -18.87 35.28 28.13
C SER A 108 -19.71 34.03 28.39
N GLU A 109 -20.20 33.87 29.62
CA GLU A 109 -21.10 32.78 30.01
C GLU A 109 -22.44 32.80 29.24
N ASP A 110 -22.90 33.97 28.78
CA ASP A 110 -24.11 34.13 27.96
C ASP A 110 -23.84 33.97 26.44
N GLY A 111 -22.60 33.63 26.04
CA GLY A 111 -22.24 33.27 24.67
C GLY A 111 -21.86 34.44 23.77
N GLN A 112 -21.59 35.63 24.32
CA GLN A 112 -21.01 36.74 23.55
C GLN A 112 -19.55 36.44 23.23
N ALA A 113 -19.11 36.83 22.04
CA ALA A 113 -17.73 36.68 21.59
C ALA A 113 -17.14 38.03 21.17
N LEU A 114 -15.98 38.39 21.71
CA LEU A 114 -15.27 39.64 21.43
C LEU A 114 -13.86 39.37 20.91
N ASP A 115 -13.47 40.00 19.81
CA ASP A 115 -12.09 39.97 19.31
C ASP A 115 -11.24 41.02 20.06
N LEU A 116 -10.29 40.52 20.85
CA LEU A 116 -9.39 41.31 21.67
C LEU A 116 -8.02 41.53 21.01
N SER A 117 -7.80 41.05 19.79
CA SER A 117 -6.49 41.05 19.15
C SER A 117 -5.89 42.46 19.02
N ARG A 118 -6.75 43.49 18.85
CA ARG A 118 -6.35 44.91 18.77
C ARG A 118 -6.06 45.56 20.13
N HIS A 119 -6.36 44.88 21.23
CA HIS A 119 -6.15 45.35 22.59
C HIS A 119 -4.79 44.92 23.17
N VAL A 120 -4.01 44.12 22.44
CA VAL A 120 -2.68 43.68 22.86
C VAL A 120 -1.62 44.71 22.46
N ASP A 121 -0.82 45.19 23.41
CA ASP A 121 0.28 46.13 23.15
C ASP A 121 1.54 45.43 22.61
N VAL A 122 2.55 46.24 22.24
CA VAL A 122 3.84 45.72 21.72
C VAL A 122 4.64 44.94 22.76
N GLN A 123 4.30 45.06 24.05
CA GLN A 123 4.84 44.26 25.15
C GLN A 123 3.99 43.00 25.43
N ARG A 124 3.04 42.68 24.53
CA ARG A 124 2.10 41.56 24.62
C ARG A 124 1.15 41.64 25.82
N ARG A 125 0.86 42.81 26.36
CA ARG A 125 -0.11 42.97 27.47
C ARG A 125 -1.47 43.33 26.92
N LEU A 126 -2.51 42.75 27.53
CA LEU A 126 -3.90 43.00 27.14
C LEU A 126 -4.44 44.25 27.85
N ASN A 127 -4.73 45.29 27.06
CA ASN A 127 -5.38 46.52 27.50
C ASN A 127 -6.90 46.44 27.28
N TRP A 128 -7.57 45.66 28.11
CA TRP A 128 -9.02 45.44 28.06
C TRP A 128 -9.61 45.37 29.46
N ASN A 129 -10.74 46.05 29.66
CA ASN A 129 -11.56 45.95 30.87
C ASN A 129 -12.77 45.09 30.53
N ALA A 130 -12.89 43.93 31.18
CA ALA A 130 -13.99 43.01 30.91
C ALA A 130 -15.35 43.64 31.24
N PRO A 131 -16.35 43.57 30.32
CA PRO A 131 -17.74 43.91 30.62
C PRO A 131 -18.30 43.05 31.76
N ALA A 132 -19.51 43.40 32.23
CA ALA A 132 -20.20 42.65 33.28
C ALA A 132 -20.31 41.15 32.94
N GLY A 133 -20.15 40.30 33.96
CA GLY A 133 -20.11 38.85 33.84
C GLY A 133 -18.70 38.25 33.88
N GLN A 134 -18.63 36.93 33.77
CA GLN A 134 -17.38 36.18 33.70
C GLN A 134 -17.04 35.87 32.24
N TRP A 135 -15.77 36.05 31.90
CA TRP A 135 -15.24 35.85 30.56
C TRP A 135 -14.11 34.83 30.57
N THR A 136 -14.04 34.02 29.53
CA THR A 136 -12.87 33.19 29.21
C THR A 136 -12.21 33.73 27.95
N VAL A 137 -10.96 34.16 28.07
CA VAL A 137 -10.13 34.63 26.96
C VAL A 137 -9.33 33.45 26.41
N TYR A 138 -9.55 33.14 25.14
CA TYR A 138 -8.84 32.14 24.35
C TYR A 138 -7.76 32.85 23.54
N ALA A 139 -6.50 32.53 23.78
CA ALA A 139 -5.38 32.93 22.95
C ALA A 139 -4.95 31.73 22.11
N LEU A 140 -5.05 31.85 20.80
CA LEU A 140 -4.54 30.89 19.84
C LEU A 140 -3.23 31.41 19.25
N PHE A 141 -2.16 30.64 19.45
CA PHE A 141 -0.84 30.91 18.91
C PHE A 141 -0.49 29.89 17.83
N GLN A 142 0.32 30.32 16.86
CA GLN A 142 1.01 29.44 15.92
C GLN A 142 2.48 29.32 16.29
N ALA A 143 2.99 28.09 16.28
CA ALA A 143 4.41 27.79 16.36
C ALA A 143 4.80 26.80 15.27
N GLY A 144 6.03 26.85 14.77
CA GLY A 144 6.57 25.76 13.95
C GLY A 144 6.60 24.45 14.76
N THR A 145 6.41 23.32 14.11
CA THR A 145 6.56 22.00 14.75
C THR A 145 8.02 21.72 15.14
N GLY A 146 8.97 22.37 14.45
CA GLY A 146 10.39 22.13 14.61
C GLY A 146 10.87 20.83 13.94
N GLN A 147 9.97 20.12 13.26
CA GLN A 147 10.29 18.86 12.61
C GLN A 147 11.33 19.07 11.51
N GLN A 148 12.39 18.28 11.58
CA GLN A 148 13.40 18.19 10.53
C GLN A 148 13.10 17.01 9.61
N VAL A 149 13.54 17.12 8.35
CA VAL A 149 13.53 16.01 7.39
C VAL A 149 14.22 14.79 8.01
N LYS A 150 13.54 13.65 8.03
CA LYS A 150 14.10 12.41 8.55
C LYS A 150 15.08 11.84 7.53
N ARG A 151 16.17 11.28 8.04
CA ARG A 151 17.16 10.55 7.24
C ARG A 151 17.71 11.37 6.05
N ALA A 152 17.69 12.69 6.16
CA ALA A 152 18.11 13.61 5.11
C ALA A 152 19.49 13.23 4.56
N GLY A 153 19.62 13.32 3.23
CA GLY A 153 20.91 13.20 2.58
C GLY A 153 21.78 14.43 2.83
N PRO A 154 23.11 14.32 2.60
CA PRO A 154 24.01 15.47 2.73
C PRO A 154 23.48 16.68 1.95
N GLY A 155 23.36 17.84 2.60
CA GLY A 155 22.83 19.07 1.99
C GLY A 155 21.29 19.13 1.86
N GLY A 156 20.58 18.10 2.33
CA GLY A 156 19.12 18.03 2.40
C GLY A 156 18.56 18.26 3.81
N GLU A 157 19.41 18.55 4.80
CA GLU A 157 19.01 18.76 6.19
C GLU A 157 18.26 20.09 6.37
N GLY A 158 17.06 20.05 6.97
CA GLY A 158 16.32 21.26 7.32
C GLY A 158 14.87 20.99 7.71
N ASN A 159 14.07 22.06 7.77
CA ASN A 159 12.67 21.99 8.19
C ASN A 159 11.82 21.24 7.16
N VAL A 160 10.82 20.51 7.66
CA VAL A 160 9.71 19.99 6.84
C VAL A 160 8.79 21.15 6.44
N ILE A 161 8.38 21.18 5.17
CA ILE A 161 7.51 22.25 4.65
C ILE A 161 6.10 22.20 5.23
N ASP A 162 5.43 23.35 5.27
CA ASP A 162 4.01 23.43 5.52
C ASP A 162 3.21 22.90 4.30
N HIS A 163 2.63 21.71 4.46
CA HIS A 163 1.82 21.06 3.43
C HIS A 163 0.42 21.67 3.29
N PHE A 164 0.03 22.60 4.17
CA PHE A 164 -1.24 23.32 4.06
C PHE A 164 -1.12 24.67 3.34
N SER A 165 0.11 25.05 2.93
CA SER A 165 0.42 26.37 2.36
C SER A 165 0.85 26.28 0.90
N ALA A 166 0.08 26.89 0.01
CA ALA A 166 0.42 27.00 -1.41
C ALA A 166 1.73 27.78 -1.62
N ARG A 167 1.94 28.82 -0.80
CA ARG A 167 3.17 29.63 -0.85
C ARG A 167 4.41 28.80 -0.47
N ALA A 168 4.27 27.89 0.50
CA ALA A 168 5.38 27.07 0.95
C ALA A 168 5.83 26.10 -0.15
N ILE A 169 4.91 25.38 -0.81
CA ILE A 169 5.28 24.46 -1.90
C ILE A 169 5.83 25.20 -3.13
N GLU A 170 5.28 26.36 -3.49
CA GLU A 170 5.80 27.17 -4.60
C GLU A 170 7.26 27.58 -4.37
N ARG A 171 7.59 28.03 -3.14
CA ARG A 171 8.97 28.38 -2.76
C ARG A 171 9.87 27.15 -2.66
N TYR A 172 9.33 26.04 -2.15
CA TYR A 172 10.07 24.79 -1.99
C TYR A 172 10.60 24.26 -3.33
N LEU A 173 9.85 24.43 -4.41
CA LEU A 173 10.19 23.89 -5.72
C LEU A 173 11.19 24.75 -6.51
N VAL A 174 11.46 25.99 -6.10
CA VAL A 174 12.38 26.90 -6.80
C VAL A 174 13.81 26.32 -6.97
N PRO A 175 14.44 25.70 -5.95
CA PRO A 175 15.75 25.08 -6.11
C PRO A 175 15.76 23.93 -7.13
N PHE A 176 14.67 23.18 -7.26
CA PHE A 176 14.53 22.13 -8.26
C PHE A 176 14.45 22.71 -9.67
N ASP A 177 13.64 23.77 -9.86
CA ASP A 177 13.59 24.51 -11.13
C ASP A 177 14.99 25.00 -11.55
N GLN A 178 15.78 25.50 -10.60
CA GLN A 178 17.14 25.96 -10.86
C GLN A 178 18.10 24.81 -11.19
N ALA A 179 18.06 23.72 -10.42
CA ALA A 179 18.92 22.57 -10.61
C ALA A 179 18.64 21.86 -11.96
N PHE A 180 17.39 21.89 -12.42
CA PHE A 180 16.93 21.14 -13.60
C PHE A 180 16.70 22.00 -14.84
N ALA A 181 16.85 23.33 -14.76
CA ALA A 181 16.57 24.28 -15.85
C ALA A 181 17.18 23.93 -17.21
N ASN A 182 18.33 23.24 -17.21
CA ASN A 182 19.08 22.90 -18.44
C ASN A 182 19.23 21.38 -18.65
N LEU A 183 18.41 20.56 -18.00
CA LEU A 183 18.39 19.12 -18.28
C LEU A 183 17.74 18.86 -19.64
N PRO A 184 18.43 18.20 -20.58
CA PRO A 184 17.80 17.69 -21.79
C PRO A 184 16.62 16.77 -21.43
N ALA A 185 15.59 16.71 -22.29
CA ALA A 185 14.45 15.81 -22.09
C ALA A 185 14.91 14.34 -21.94
N GLU A 186 16.02 13.99 -22.60
CA GLU A 186 16.63 12.68 -22.50
C GLU A 186 17.41 12.40 -21.21
N GLU A 187 17.45 13.35 -20.29
CA GLU A 187 18.11 13.25 -18.98
C GLU A 187 17.17 13.59 -17.82
N GLN A 188 15.89 13.80 -18.12
CA GLN A 188 14.84 13.91 -17.13
C GLN A 188 14.48 12.54 -16.56
N VAL A 189 14.10 12.55 -15.28
CA VAL A 189 13.46 11.41 -14.60
C VAL A 189 12.07 11.19 -15.17
N ARG A 190 11.56 9.97 -15.07
CA ARG A 190 10.20 9.62 -15.51
C ARG A 190 9.15 10.20 -14.57
N CYS A 191 9.40 10.12 -13.26
CA CYS A 191 8.44 10.50 -12.24
C CYS A 191 9.10 11.20 -11.04
N PHE A 192 8.43 12.20 -10.50
CA PHE A 192 8.71 12.75 -9.18
C PHE A 192 7.81 12.09 -8.14
N PHE A 193 8.42 11.68 -7.03
CA PHE A 193 7.76 10.98 -5.95
C PHE A 193 7.58 11.86 -4.71
N ASN A 194 6.44 11.73 -4.03
CA ASN A 194 6.17 12.24 -2.69
C ASN A 194 5.81 11.06 -1.79
N ASP A 195 6.66 10.84 -0.78
CA ASP A 195 6.55 9.78 0.23
C ASP A 195 5.37 10.04 1.18
N SER A 196 5.06 9.03 2.00
CA SER A 196 4.01 9.01 3.00
C SER A 196 3.98 10.26 3.89
N TYR A 197 2.77 10.69 4.25
CA TYR A 197 2.60 11.87 5.09
C TYR A 197 3.00 11.54 6.54
N GLU A 198 4.18 12.00 6.93
CA GLU A 198 4.71 11.90 8.29
C GLU A 198 5.02 13.27 8.90
N VAL A 199 4.16 14.27 8.66
CA VAL A 199 4.33 15.65 9.15
C VAL A 199 3.74 15.76 10.56
N TYR A 200 4.55 15.45 11.56
CA TYR A 200 4.15 15.32 12.95
C TYR A 200 3.78 16.65 13.60
N GLU A 201 2.74 16.59 14.44
CA GLU A 201 2.15 17.72 15.18
C GLU A 201 1.60 18.85 14.30
N ALA A 202 1.78 18.82 12.99
CA ALA A 202 1.29 19.84 12.08
C ALA A 202 -0.24 19.81 12.05
N ASN A 203 -0.85 20.92 12.45
CA ASN A 203 -2.30 21.09 12.48
C ASN A 203 -2.72 22.54 12.22
N TRP A 204 -1.83 23.39 11.71
CA TRP A 204 -2.17 24.79 11.48
C TRP A 204 -1.33 25.40 10.36
N THR A 205 -1.81 26.50 9.79
CA THR A 205 -1.11 27.32 8.79
C THR A 205 -1.54 28.79 8.90
N ASP A 206 -0.71 29.69 8.36
CA ASP A 206 -0.93 31.15 8.36
C ASP A 206 -2.32 31.53 7.84
N ASP A 207 -2.71 30.93 6.72
CA ASP A 207 -3.91 31.30 5.99
C ASP A 207 -5.19 30.60 6.50
N LEU A 208 -5.10 29.79 7.56
CA LEU A 208 -6.18 28.89 7.95
C LEU A 208 -7.50 29.62 8.25
N PHE A 209 -7.47 30.76 8.97
CA PHE A 209 -8.70 31.50 9.26
C PHE A 209 -9.38 32.04 8.00
N THR A 210 -8.57 32.56 7.07
CA THR A 210 -9.04 33.09 5.79
C THR A 210 -9.64 31.97 4.95
N GLU A 211 -8.92 30.86 4.81
CA GLU A 211 -9.35 29.71 4.02
C GLU A 211 -10.57 29.02 4.63
N PHE A 212 -10.61 28.88 5.95
CA PHE A 212 -11.77 28.36 6.66
C PHE A 212 -13.01 29.22 6.41
N GLN A 213 -12.92 30.54 6.60
CA GLN A 213 -14.05 31.43 6.42
C GLN A 213 -14.54 31.42 4.97
N ARG A 214 -13.61 31.42 4.00
CA ARG A 214 -13.91 31.35 2.57
C ARG A 214 -14.64 30.07 2.20
N ARG A 215 -14.24 28.93 2.77
CA ARG A 215 -14.72 27.58 2.40
C ARG A 215 -15.95 27.13 3.18
N ARG A 216 -16.07 27.53 4.45
CA ARG A 216 -17.11 27.06 5.38
C ARG A 216 -18.18 28.12 5.69
N GLY A 217 -17.93 29.37 5.29
CA GLY A 217 -18.94 30.45 5.33
C GLY A 217 -19.12 31.11 6.70
N TYR A 218 -18.25 30.85 7.67
CA TYR A 218 -18.25 31.52 8.97
C TYR A 218 -16.84 31.65 9.54
N ASP A 219 -16.65 32.57 10.47
CA ASP A 219 -15.34 32.87 11.05
C ASP A 219 -15.05 31.98 12.27
N LEU A 220 -14.09 31.07 12.13
CA LEU A 220 -13.67 30.10 13.14
C LEU A 220 -13.24 30.75 14.47
N ARG A 221 -12.80 32.02 14.45
CA ARG A 221 -12.41 32.74 15.69
C ARG A 221 -13.55 32.83 16.69
N HIS A 222 -14.81 32.89 16.24
CA HIS A 222 -15.97 32.89 17.13
C HIS A 222 -16.34 31.51 17.68
N TYR A 223 -15.57 30.47 17.33
CA TYR A 223 -15.85 29.08 17.66
C TYR A 223 -14.63 28.36 18.26
N LEU A 224 -13.64 29.10 18.77
CA LEU A 224 -12.48 28.53 19.46
C LEU A 224 -12.85 27.60 20.64
N PRO A 225 -13.88 27.88 21.48
CA PRO A 225 -14.33 26.94 22.50
C PRO A 225 -14.77 25.60 21.90
N ALA A 226 -15.54 25.63 20.81
CA ALA A 226 -16.00 24.42 20.14
C ALA A 226 -14.85 23.66 19.46
N LEU A 227 -13.90 24.36 18.82
CA LEU A 227 -12.71 23.75 18.23
C LEU A 227 -11.87 23.04 19.31
N TYR A 228 -11.69 23.70 20.47
CA TYR A 228 -10.97 23.13 21.61
C TYR A 228 -11.76 22.04 22.36
N GLY A 229 -13.07 21.90 22.14
CA GLY A 229 -13.91 20.89 22.79
C GLY A 229 -14.59 21.34 24.09
N GLN A 230 -14.62 22.65 24.36
CA GLN A 230 -15.30 23.28 25.49
C GLN A 230 -16.61 23.95 25.05
N ASP A 231 -17.48 23.21 24.37
CA ASP A 231 -18.81 23.66 23.97
C ASP A 231 -19.76 22.44 23.91
N ALA A 232 -21.01 22.64 23.48
CA ALA A 232 -21.97 21.55 23.32
C ALA A 232 -21.42 20.48 22.32
N PRO A 233 -21.56 19.17 22.61
CA PRO A 233 -20.96 18.11 21.79
C PRO A 233 -21.28 18.17 20.29
N ASP A 234 -22.53 18.48 19.93
CA ASP A 234 -22.93 18.65 18.52
C ASP A 234 -22.16 19.79 17.83
N LYS A 235 -21.99 20.92 18.53
CA LYS A 235 -21.26 22.08 18.01
C LYS A 235 -19.75 21.81 17.90
N VAL A 236 -19.16 21.11 18.88
CA VAL A 236 -17.77 20.64 18.84
C VAL A 236 -17.54 19.76 17.62
N SER A 237 -18.36 18.73 17.45
CA SER A 237 -18.28 17.78 16.33
C SER A 237 -18.35 18.49 14.97
N ARG A 238 -19.30 19.42 14.81
CA ARG A 238 -19.47 20.20 13.57
C ARG A 238 -18.31 21.12 13.25
N VAL A 239 -17.85 21.90 14.23
CA VAL A 239 -16.74 22.83 14.03
C VAL A 239 -15.45 22.08 13.70
N ARG A 240 -15.21 20.94 14.36
CA ARG A 240 -14.05 20.09 14.05
C ARG A 240 -14.15 19.40 12.69
N SER A 241 -15.35 18.98 12.30
CA SER A 241 -15.59 18.43 10.96
C SER A 241 -15.27 19.46 9.87
N ASP A 242 -15.75 20.70 10.00
CA ASP A 242 -15.45 21.80 9.06
C ASP A 242 -13.95 22.15 9.03
N TYR A 243 -13.29 22.10 10.19
CA TYR A 243 -11.86 22.35 10.30
C TYR A 243 -11.03 21.25 9.63
N ARG A 244 -11.36 19.97 9.87
CA ARG A 244 -10.70 18.81 9.22
C ARG A 244 -10.92 18.81 7.71
N GLN A 245 -12.14 19.13 7.27
CA GLN A 245 -12.43 19.31 5.84
C GLN A 245 -11.59 20.45 5.24
N THR A 246 -11.43 21.58 5.95
CA THR A 246 -10.57 22.68 5.49
C THR A 246 -9.11 22.23 5.33
N ILE A 247 -8.59 21.45 6.27
CA ILE A 247 -7.23 20.89 6.19
C ILE A 247 -7.11 19.91 5.02
N ALA A 248 -8.10 19.04 4.80
CA ALA A 248 -8.16 18.15 3.66
C ALA A 248 -8.16 18.91 2.32
N ASP A 249 -8.96 19.97 2.22
CA ASP A 249 -9.03 20.84 1.04
C ASP A 249 -7.67 21.50 0.76
N LEU A 250 -6.94 21.94 1.80
CA LEU A 250 -5.62 22.55 1.65
C LEU A 250 -4.56 21.53 1.20
N LEU A 251 -4.54 20.33 1.77
CA LEU A 251 -3.64 19.27 1.30
C LEU A 251 -3.85 18.98 -0.20
N LEU A 252 -5.10 18.91 -0.64
CA LEU A 252 -5.43 18.62 -2.03
C LEU A 252 -5.09 19.80 -2.96
N GLU A 253 -5.59 20.99 -2.65
CA GLU A 253 -5.58 22.13 -3.56
C GLU A 253 -4.33 23.01 -3.43
N ALA A 254 -3.75 23.09 -2.23
CA ALA A 254 -2.57 23.92 -1.96
C ALA A 254 -1.27 23.12 -2.13
N PHE A 255 -1.28 21.80 -1.95
CA PHE A 255 -0.07 20.97 -2.02
C PHE A 255 -0.06 19.97 -3.18
N VAL A 256 -0.90 18.91 -3.15
CA VAL A 256 -0.78 17.79 -4.11
C VAL A 256 -1.02 18.25 -5.55
N ARG A 257 -2.09 19.01 -5.82
CA ARG A 257 -2.40 19.49 -7.17
C ARG A 257 -1.32 20.44 -7.73
N PRO A 258 -0.85 21.47 -6.99
CA PRO A 258 0.25 22.31 -7.45
C PRO A 258 1.56 21.55 -7.69
N TRP A 259 1.89 20.58 -6.84
CA TRP A 259 3.07 19.72 -7.01
C TRP A 259 2.96 18.82 -8.25
N THR A 260 1.83 18.14 -8.45
CA THR A 260 1.57 17.37 -9.69
C THR A 260 1.65 18.26 -10.92
N ALA A 261 1.04 19.45 -10.88
CA ALA A 261 1.12 20.40 -11.98
C ALA A 261 2.55 20.91 -12.23
N TRP A 262 3.39 20.98 -11.19
CA TRP A 262 4.82 21.28 -11.35
C TRP A 262 5.56 20.13 -12.05
N ALA A 263 5.33 18.88 -11.66
CA ALA A 263 5.91 17.72 -12.34
C ALA A 263 5.55 17.70 -13.85
N HIS A 264 4.27 17.95 -14.18
CA HIS A 264 3.82 18.03 -15.57
C HIS A 264 4.49 19.14 -16.38
N ARG A 265 4.80 20.31 -15.77
CA ARG A 265 5.54 21.38 -16.45
C ARG A 265 6.97 20.99 -16.82
N HIS A 266 7.53 20.02 -16.10
CA HIS A 266 8.83 19.43 -16.40
C HIS A 266 8.74 18.21 -17.33
N GLY A 267 7.55 17.84 -17.80
CA GLY A 267 7.35 16.69 -18.70
C GLY A 267 7.42 15.33 -18.01
N THR A 268 7.29 15.30 -16.68
CA THR A 268 7.37 14.08 -15.86
C THR A 268 6.03 13.77 -15.21
N TRP A 269 5.87 12.55 -14.70
CA TRP A 269 4.69 12.16 -13.91
C TRP A 269 4.87 12.48 -12.42
N SER A 270 3.78 12.40 -11.65
CA SER A 270 3.80 12.44 -10.18
C SER A 270 3.33 11.12 -9.56
N ARG A 271 4.03 10.65 -8.52
CA ARG A 271 3.68 9.45 -7.73
C ARG A 271 3.53 9.83 -6.26
N ASN A 272 2.41 9.51 -5.63
CA ASN A 272 2.08 10.03 -4.30
C ASN A 272 1.63 8.95 -3.32
N GLN A 273 2.31 8.84 -2.19
CA GLN A 273 1.85 8.13 -1.00
C GLN A 273 1.02 9.05 -0.11
N ALA A 274 -0.29 9.10 -0.36
CA ALA A 274 -1.20 10.00 0.35
C ALA A 274 -1.57 9.56 1.78
N HIS A 275 -1.34 8.30 2.14
CA HIS A 275 -1.65 7.78 3.47
C HIS A 275 -0.77 8.42 4.56
N GLY A 276 -1.21 8.25 5.80
CA GLY A 276 -0.67 8.99 6.94
C GLY A 276 -1.20 10.42 7.03
N SER A 277 -1.82 10.95 5.97
CA SER A 277 -2.35 12.32 5.97
C SER A 277 -3.71 12.41 6.68
N PRO A 278 -4.07 13.61 7.17
CA PRO A 278 -5.37 13.85 7.79
C PRO A 278 -6.49 14.20 6.79
N GLY A 279 -6.19 14.16 5.49
CA GLY A 279 -7.14 14.47 4.42
C GLY A 279 -7.94 13.26 3.97
N ASN A 280 -8.82 13.46 2.99
CA ASN A 280 -9.47 12.36 2.30
C ASN A 280 -8.48 11.70 1.34
N ILE A 281 -7.88 10.58 1.75
CA ILE A 281 -6.79 9.97 1.00
C ILE A 281 -7.19 9.46 -0.39
N LEU A 282 -8.47 9.19 -0.66
CA LEU A 282 -8.95 8.88 -2.01
C LEU A 282 -8.70 10.04 -2.98
N ASP A 283 -9.01 11.26 -2.55
CA ASP A 283 -8.87 12.47 -3.39
C ASP A 283 -7.40 12.84 -3.58
N LEU A 284 -6.60 12.68 -2.51
CA LEU A 284 -5.16 12.94 -2.54
C LEU A 284 -4.40 11.91 -3.40
N TYR A 285 -4.82 10.65 -3.40
CA TYR A 285 -4.32 9.65 -4.32
C TYR A 285 -4.69 9.99 -5.77
N ALA A 286 -5.96 10.25 -6.04
CA ALA A 286 -6.46 10.53 -7.39
C ALA A 286 -5.84 11.79 -8.05
N ALA A 287 -5.34 12.71 -7.24
CA ALA A 287 -4.67 13.93 -7.69
C ALA A 287 -3.24 13.72 -8.23
N ALA A 288 -2.64 12.54 -8.04
CA ALA A 288 -1.36 12.16 -8.65
C ALA A 288 -1.57 11.30 -9.92
N ASP A 289 -0.55 11.19 -10.77
CA ASP A 289 -0.61 10.31 -11.94
C ASP A 289 -0.54 8.84 -11.54
N ILE A 290 0.24 8.53 -10.50
CA ILE A 290 0.38 7.20 -9.90
C ILE A 290 0.07 7.28 -8.39
N PRO A 291 -1.12 6.86 -7.95
CA PRO A 291 -1.39 6.57 -6.55
C PRO A 291 -0.46 5.49 -6.01
N GLU A 292 0.11 5.68 -4.83
CA GLU A 292 0.99 4.70 -4.20
C GLU A 292 0.56 4.34 -2.77
N THR A 293 0.40 3.06 -2.46
CA THR A 293 0.29 2.57 -1.08
C THR A 293 1.64 2.05 -0.57
N GLU A 294 1.65 1.42 0.59
CA GLU A 294 2.79 0.65 1.09
C GLU A 294 2.29 -0.62 1.80
N THR A 295 3.19 -1.58 1.94
CA THR A 295 3.06 -2.67 2.90
C THR A 295 4.22 -2.63 3.89
N PHE A 296 3.93 -3.01 5.12
CA PHE A 296 4.84 -2.87 6.24
C PHE A 296 4.65 -4.02 7.23
N GLY A 297 5.74 -4.68 7.58
CA GLY A 297 5.77 -5.68 8.64
C GLY A 297 5.36 -7.09 8.20
N PRO A 298 5.48 -8.09 9.10
CA PRO A 298 5.24 -9.50 8.81
C PRO A 298 3.75 -9.88 8.81
N ASP A 299 2.83 -8.96 9.14
CA ASP A 299 1.40 -9.23 9.15
C ASP A 299 0.85 -9.54 7.74
N TRP A 300 1.48 -8.99 6.70
CA TRP A 300 1.19 -9.31 5.29
C TRP A 300 1.45 -10.78 4.95
N LEU A 301 2.47 -11.40 5.58
CA LEU A 301 2.72 -12.83 5.42
C LEU A 301 1.57 -13.67 6.00
N ARG A 302 0.98 -13.23 7.11
CA ARG A 302 -0.14 -13.96 7.74
C ARG A 302 -1.39 -13.92 6.86
N LEU A 303 -1.65 -12.79 6.18
CA LEU A 303 -2.72 -12.70 5.18
C LEU A 303 -2.48 -13.66 4.01
N ALA A 304 -1.22 -13.89 3.64
CA ALA A 304 -0.83 -14.87 2.64
C ALA A 304 -0.67 -16.32 3.17
N GLY A 305 -1.10 -16.59 4.41
CA GLY A 305 -1.02 -17.93 5.01
C GLY A 305 0.39 -18.38 5.40
N LEU A 306 1.35 -17.47 5.51
CA LEU A 306 2.72 -17.71 5.95
C LEU A 306 3.03 -17.06 7.31
N ALA A 307 4.17 -17.43 7.89
CA ALA A 307 4.70 -16.86 9.10
C ALA A 307 6.13 -16.34 8.86
N PRO A 308 6.58 -15.29 9.59
CA PRO A 308 7.98 -14.88 9.55
C PRO A 308 8.90 -16.01 10.05
N LEU A 309 10.18 -15.94 9.67
CA LEU A 309 11.17 -16.94 10.07
C LEU A 309 11.46 -16.93 11.58
N PRO A 310 12.01 -18.02 12.14
CA PRO A 310 12.31 -18.11 13.57
C PRO A 310 13.18 -16.96 14.10
N GLY A 311 12.84 -16.49 15.29
CA GLY A 311 13.56 -15.41 15.97
C GLY A 311 13.28 -14.03 15.39
N THR A 312 12.21 -13.86 14.62
CA THR A 312 11.68 -12.55 14.24
C THR A 312 10.68 -12.10 15.29
N PRO A 313 10.94 -10.97 15.98
CA PRO A 313 10.03 -10.45 16.99
C PRO A 313 8.62 -10.18 16.42
N PRO A 314 7.57 -10.30 17.25
CA PRO A 314 6.26 -9.84 16.85
C PRO A 314 6.29 -8.32 16.65
N THR A 315 5.69 -7.83 15.57
CA THR A 315 5.51 -6.39 15.38
C THR A 315 4.56 -5.81 16.43
N GLN A 316 4.91 -4.64 16.94
CA GLN A 316 4.00 -3.84 17.77
C GLN A 316 3.28 -2.84 16.86
N GLY A 317 1.94 -2.91 16.75
CA GLY A 317 1.21 -2.02 15.84
C GLY A 317 -0.23 -2.45 15.53
N GLY A 318 -0.83 -1.80 14.53
CA GLY A 318 -2.09 -2.21 13.90
C GLY A 318 -1.88 -3.40 12.95
N ARG A 319 -2.99 -3.98 12.48
CA ARG A 319 -2.98 -5.16 11.61
C ARG A 319 -2.96 -4.75 10.15
N ALA A 320 -2.24 -5.50 9.32
CA ALA A 320 -2.39 -5.40 7.86
C ALA A 320 -3.85 -5.61 7.45
N ASP A 321 -4.34 -4.77 6.54
CA ASP A 321 -5.72 -4.80 6.08
C ASP A 321 -5.84 -4.50 4.59
N ILE A 322 -6.36 -5.47 3.85
CA ILE A 322 -6.61 -5.39 2.41
C ILE A 322 -7.48 -4.18 2.08
N LEU A 323 -8.51 -3.88 2.89
CA LEU A 323 -9.42 -2.77 2.62
C LEU A 323 -8.71 -1.42 2.66
N VAL A 324 -7.77 -1.26 3.58
CA VAL A 324 -7.00 -0.01 3.72
C VAL A 324 -6.03 0.14 2.55
N GLY A 325 -5.32 -0.92 2.16
CA GLY A 325 -4.45 -0.91 0.96
C GLY A 325 -5.22 -0.66 -0.33
N LYS A 326 -6.49 -1.09 -0.40
CA LYS A 326 -7.37 -0.91 -1.56
C LYS A 326 -7.80 0.55 -1.81
N LEU A 327 -7.58 1.47 -0.87
CA LEU A 327 -7.91 2.89 -1.08
C LEU A 327 -7.09 3.49 -2.24
N ALA A 328 -5.81 3.10 -2.39
CA ALA A 328 -4.97 3.56 -3.49
C ALA A 328 -5.46 3.02 -4.85
N SER A 329 -5.76 1.72 -4.95
CA SER A 329 -6.26 1.12 -6.19
C SER A 329 -7.65 1.62 -6.55
N SER A 330 -8.51 1.85 -5.56
CA SER A 330 -9.84 2.45 -5.78
C SER A 330 -9.74 3.85 -6.36
N ALA A 331 -8.86 4.70 -5.80
CA ALA A 331 -8.60 6.03 -6.34
C ALA A 331 -8.04 5.96 -7.77
N ALA A 332 -7.11 5.05 -8.04
CA ALA A 332 -6.56 4.83 -9.38
C ALA A 332 -7.65 4.43 -10.38
N HIS A 333 -8.49 3.45 -10.01
CA HIS A 333 -9.56 2.94 -10.87
C HIS A 333 -10.61 4.01 -11.19
N VAL A 334 -11.11 4.71 -10.17
CA VAL A 334 -12.18 5.69 -10.33
C VAL A 334 -11.70 6.93 -11.09
N ALA A 335 -10.47 7.37 -10.87
CA ALA A 335 -9.86 8.51 -11.58
C ALA A 335 -9.23 8.13 -12.94
N GLY A 336 -9.31 6.86 -13.36
CA GLY A 336 -8.78 6.40 -14.66
C GLY A 336 -7.26 6.40 -14.76
N ARG A 337 -6.56 6.22 -13.64
CA ARG A 337 -5.10 6.07 -13.60
C ARG A 337 -4.71 4.65 -14.01
N PRO A 338 -3.80 4.49 -14.99
CA PRO A 338 -3.43 3.16 -15.47
C PRO A 338 -2.56 2.38 -14.47
N LEU A 339 -1.81 3.10 -13.62
CA LEU A 339 -0.89 2.53 -12.65
C LEU A 339 -1.37 2.84 -11.22
N CYS A 340 -1.31 1.83 -10.36
CA CYS A 340 -1.39 1.95 -8.92
C CYS A 340 -0.19 1.22 -8.34
N SER A 341 0.65 1.94 -7.60
CA SER A 341 1.91 1.41 -7.11
C SER A 341 1.89 1.09 -5.61
N SER A 342 2.91 0.37 -5.17
CA SER A 342 3.16 0.11 -3.76
C SER A 342 4.66 0.10 -3.50
N GLU A 343 5.07 0.75 -2.42
CA GLU A 343 6.28 0.39 -1.71
C GLU A 343 6.09 -1.01 -1.11
N ALA A 344 7.06 -1.91 -1.33
CA ALA A 344 6.94 -3.33 -1.01
C ALA A 344 8.12 -3.85 -0.19
N PHE A 345 7.84 -4.90 0.59
CA PHE A 345 8.79 -5.63 1.43
C PHE A 345 9.35 -4.87 2.62
N THR A 346 8.83 -3.70 2.96
CA THR A 346 9.31 -2.91 4.10
C THR A 346 9.05 -3.68 5.40
N TRP A 347 10.10 -4.00 6.15
CA TRP A 347 10.00 -4.75 7.42
C TRP A 347 9.35 -6.14 7.32
N LEU A 348 9.41 -6.80 6.16
CA LEU A 348 8.69 -8.06 5.93
C LEU A 348 9.11 -9.21 6.86
N ASP A 349 10.38 -9.22 7.26
CA ASP A 349 10.97 -10.13 8.25
C ASP A 349 12.19 -9.42 8.90
N GLU A 350 12.99 -10.08 9.74
CA GLU A 350 14.20 -9.48 10.30
C GLU A 350 15.37 -9.43 9.27
N HIS A 351 16.39 -8.61 9.51
CA HIS A 351 17.54 -8.43 8.61
C HIS A 351 18.16 -9.76 8.20
N GLY A 352 18.28 -9.97 6.89
CA GLY A 352 18.86 -11.19 6.33
C GLY A 352 17.98 -12.44 6.49
N LYS A 353 16.73 -12.31 6.96
CA LYS A 353 15.75 -13.40 7.13
C LYS A 353 14.58 -13.36 6.14
N VAL A 354 14.67 -12.56 5.07
CA VAL A 354 13.60 -12.46 4.07
C VAL A 354 13.88 -13.38 2.87
N PRO A 355 13.21 -14.53 2.71
CA PRO A 355 13.32 -15.35 1.50
C PRO A 355 12.43 -14.85 0.36
N LEU A 356 12.77 -15.23 -0.88
CA LEU A 356 11.95 -14.95 -2.06
C LEU A 356 10.51 -15.49 -1.94
N ALA A 357 10.29 -16.54 -1.15
CA ALA A 357 8.96 -17.08 -0.88
C ALA A 357 8.07 -16.09 -0.12
N HIS A 358 8.63 -15.38 0.86
CA HIS A 358 7.92 -14.35 1.63
C HIS A 358 7.59 -13.15 0.73
N MET A 359 8.55 -12.76 -0.13
CA MET A 359 8.32 -11.71 -1.12
C MET A 359 7.19 -12.09 -2.09
N LYS A 360 7.18 -13.31 -2.66
CA LYS A 360 6.07 -13.76 -3.52
C LYS A 360 4.72 -13.70 -2.79
N ALA A 361 4.68 -14.17 -1.54
CA ALA A 361 3.45 -14.21 -0.75
C ALA A 361 2.85 -12.82 -0.52
N GLU A 362 3.68 -11.82 -0.18
CA GLU A 362 3.22 -10.44 -0.08
C GLU A 362 2.74 -9.89 -1.44
N MET A 363 3.43 -10.21 -2.54
CA MET A 363 3.02 -9.81 -3.90
C MET A 363 1.64 -10.33 -4.28
N ASP A 364 1.30 -11.56 -3.92
CA ASP A 364 -0.02 -12.11 -4.21
C ASP A 364 -1.14 -11.29 -3.54
N VAL A 365 -0.93 -10.87 -2.29
CA VAL A 365 -1.85 -10.00 -1.55
C VAL A 365 -1.94 -8.63 -2.23
N MET A 366 -0.82 -8.02 -2.61
CA MET A 366 -0.80 -6.74 -3.30
C MET A 366 -1.54 -6.76 -4.64
N PHE A 367 -1.36 -7.81 -5.43
CA PHE A 367 -2.03 -7.95 -6.71
C PHE A 367 -3.55 -8.09 -6.54
N VAL A 368 -4.01 -8.86 -5.55
CA VAL A 368 -5.43 -8.95 -5.19
C VAL A 368 -6.01 -7.60 -4.77
N MET A 369 -5.24 -6.77 -4.06
CA MET A 369 -5.65 -5.40 -3.70
C MET A 369 -5.76 -4.45 -4.88
N GLY A 370 -5.26 -4.82 -6.07
CA GLY A 370 -5.27 -3.98 -7.28
C GLY A 370 -4.00 -3.18 -7.51
N ILE A 371 -2.92 -3.48 -6.78
CA ILE A 371 -1.60 -2.94 -7.10
C ILE A 371 -1.12 -3.57 -8.41
N ASN A 372 -0.54 -2.76 -9.29
CA ASN A 372 -0.05 -3.24 -10.57
C ASN A 372 1.30 -2.64 -10.98
N HIS A 373 1.97 -1.88 -10.09
CA HIS A 373 3.27 -1.27 -10.36
C HIS A 373 4.15 -1.22 -9.09
N VAL A 374 4.97 -2.24 -8.83
CA VAL A 374 5.63 -2.43 -7.52
C VAL A 374 7.03 -1.82 -7.44
N PHE A 375 7.38 -1.25 -6.27
CA PHE A 375 8.72 -0.76 -5.93
C PHE A 375 9.27 -1.47 -4.69
N PHE A 376 10.50 -1.98 -4.77
CA PHE A 376 11.08 -2.76 -3.67
C PHE A 376 11.80 -1.82 -2.70
N HIS A 377 11.42 -1.90 -1.42
CA HIS A 377 12.11 -1.22 -0.34
C HIS A 377 13.04 -2.21 0.40
N GLY A 378 14.36 -2.12 0.26
CA GLY A 378 15.10 -1.23 -0.62
C GLY A 378 16.38 -1.87 -1.14
N THR A 379 17.05 -1.19 -2.07
CA THR A 379 18.39 -1.56 -2.55
C THR A 379 19.37 -0.41 -2.33
N PRO A 380 19.89 -0.24 -1.09
CA PRO A 380 20.87 0.80 -0.82
C PRO A 380 22.09 0.66 -1.74
N TYR A 381 22.56 1.79 -2.29
CA TYR A 381 23.79 1.80 -3.07
C TYR A 381 24.96 1.30 -2.21
N SER A 382 25.74 0.38 -2.77
CA SER A 382 26.98 -0.12 -2.16
C SER A 382 28.10 -0.05 -3.19
N PRO A 383 29.23 0.62 -2.90
CA PRO A 383 30.38 0.63 -3.79
C PRO A 383 30.94 -0.78 -4.03
N ALA A 384 31.49 -1.02 -5.21
CA ALA A 384 32.05 -2.33 -5.58
C ALA A 384 33.21 -2.80 -4.67
N GLY A 385 33.90 -1.87 -4.00
CA GLY A 385 34.98 -2.16 -3.05
C GLY A 385 34.53 -2.34 -1.60
N ALA A 386 33.24 -2.21 -1.29
CA ALA A 386 32.75 -2.40 0.07
C ALA A 386 32.79 -3.88 0.48
N ASP A 387 33.27 -4.15 1.69
CA ASP A 387 33.23 -5.49 2.27
C ASP A 387 31.77 -5.97 2.43
N TRP A 388 31.54 -7.27 2.27
CA TRP A 388 30.21 -7.86 2.52
C TRP A 388 29.77 -7.54 3.97
N PRO A 389 28.50 -7.13 4.21
CA PRO A 389 27.35 -7.17 3.31
C PRO A 389 27.14 -5.94 2.42
N GLY A 390 28.09 -5.01 2.37
CA GLY A 390 27.94 -3.70 1.75
C GLY A 390 27.26 -2.71 2.69
N TRP A 391 26.67 -1.66 2.13
CA TRP A 391 25.90 -0.67 2.88
C TRP A 391 24.45 -1.15 2.97
N MET A 392 24.04 -1.62 4.14
CA MET A 392 22.66 -2.06 4.39
C MET A 392 21.85 -0.96 5.03
N PHE A 393 20.65 -0.70 4.51
CA PHE A 393 19.72 0.28 5.06
C PHE A 393 19.08 -0.23 6.35
N TYR A 394 18.48 0.66 7.15
CA TYR A 394 17.96 0.28 8.46
C TYR A 394 16.68 -0.56 8.40
N ALA A 395 15.89 -0.46 7.33
CA ALA A 395 14.76 -1.36 7.13
C ALA A 395 15.26 -2.74 6.68
N THR A 396 14.62 -3.79 7.16
CA THR A 396 15.20 -5.14 7.20
C THR A 396 15.44 -5.81 5.86
N THR A 397 14.60 -5.56 4.87
CA THR A 397 14.66 -6.24 3.57
C THR A 397 15.76 -5.68 2.69
N HIS A 398 16.87 -6.40 2.62
CA HIS A 398 18.01 -6.06 1.77
C HIS A 398 17.94 -6.77 0.42
N VAL A 399 17.41 -6.09 -0.60
CA VAL A 399 17.29 -6.64 -1.97
C VAL A 399 18.47 -6.19 -2.84
N GLY A 400 19.70 -6.47 -2.40
CA GLY A 400 20.92 -6.04 -3.09
C GLY A 400 21.73 -7.18 -3.74
N PRO A 401 22.69 -6.86 -4.64
CA PRO A 401 23.60 -7.84 -5.23
C PRO A 401 24.44 -8.65 -4.23
N THR A 402 24.58 -8.17 -3.00
CA THR A 402 25.27 -8.88 -1.90
C THR A 402 24.40 -9.90 -1.18
N ASN A 403 23.08 -9.88 -1.42
CA ASN A 403 22.18 -10.92 -0.95
C ASN A 403 22.34 -12.17 -1.82
N PRO A 404 22.59 -13.37 -1.26
CA PRO A 404 22.82 -14.58 -2.04
C PRO A 404 21.66 -14.90 -2.98
N PHE A 405 20.40 -14.61 -2.63
CA PHE A 405 19.26 -14.87 -3.52
C PHE A 405 19.22 -13.95 -4.76
N TRP A 406 20.06 -12.91 -4.85
CA TRP A 406 20.07 -11.96 -5.97
C TRP A 406 20.17 -12.64 -7.33
N ARG A 407 20.92 -13.75 -7.37
CA ARG A 407 21.03 -14.57 -8.57
C ARG A 407 19.68 -15.15 -8.99
N ASP A 408 18.83 -15.54 -8.04
CA ASP A 408 17.54 -16.23 -8.22
C ASP A 408 16.35 -15.25 -8.34
N LEU A 409 16.54 -14.01 -7.90
CA LEU A 409 15.58 -12.90 -8.02
C LEU A 409 14.97 -12.69 -9.43
N PRO A 410 15.69 -12.89 -10.57
CA PRO A 410 15.09 -12.80 -11.90
C PRO A 410 13.84 -13.65 -12.08
N ALA A 411 13.75 -14.81 -11.43
CA ALA A 411 12.58 -15.68 -11.53
C ALA A 411 11.35 -15.06 -10.86
N LEU A 412 11.53 -14.47 -9.67
CA LEU A 412 10.47 -13.72 -8.99
C LEU A 412 10.08 -12.46 -9.77
N ASN A 413 11.06 -11.72 -10.31
CA ASN A 413 10.78 -10.53 -11.12
C ASN A 413 10.05 -10.87 -12.42
N ALA A 414 10.33 -12.02 -13.04
CA ALA A 414 9.58 -12.51 -14.20
C ALA A 414 8.13 -12.88 -13.84
N TYR A 415 7.89 -13.38 -12.62
CA TYR A 415 6.55 -13.59 -12.08
C TYR A 415 5.80 -12.26 -11.90
N ILE A 416 6.41 -11.32 -11.17
CA ILE A 416 5.85 -9.98 -10.93
C ILE A 416 5.55 -9.28 -12.26
N SER A 417 6.46 -9.32 -13.22
CA SER A 417 6.28 -8.69 -14.53
C SER A 417 5.09 -9.25 -15.32
N ARG A 418 4.85 -10.57 -15.26
CA ARG A 418 3.70 -11.21 -15.92
C ARG A 418 2.39 -10.92 -15.22
N CYS A 419 2.37 -10.88 -13.89
CA CYS A 419 1.19 -10.46 -13.14
C CYS A 419 0.86 -8.99 -13.42
N GLN A 420 1.85 -8.09 -13.35
CA GLN A 420 1.68 -6.67 -13.65
C GLN A 420 1.21 -6.43 -15.09
N SER A 421 1.72 -7.17 -16.08
CA SER A 421 1.27 -6.99 -17.47
C SER A 421 -0.22 -7.31 -17.64
N PHE A 422 -0.72 -8.33 -16.94
CA PHE A 422 -2.15 -8.65 -16.87
C PHE A 422 -2.94 -7.58 -16.11
N LEU A 423 -2.42 -7.10 -14.98
CA LEU A 423 -3.09 -6.14 -14.11
C LEU A 423 -3.03 -4.69 -14.62
N GLN A 424 -2.18 -4.41 -15.59
CA GLN A 424 -2.13 -3.14 -16.32
C GLN A 424 -2.94 -3.20 -17.63
N ALA A 425 -3.31 -4.39 -18.11
CA ALA A 425 -4.08 -4.55 -19.34
C ALA A 425 -5.56 -4.21 -19.14
N GLY A 426 -6.16 -3.57 -20.16
CA GLY A 426 -7.58 -3.22 -20.14
C GLY A 426 -7.94 -2.29 -18.97
N ARG A 427 -9.16 -2.41 -18.49
CA ARG A 427 -9.75 -1.58 -17.43
C ARG A 427 -10.14 -2.41 -16.20
N PRO A 428 -10.27 -1.78 -15.02
CA PRO A 428 -10.85 -2.41 -13.84
C PRO A 428 -12.26 -2.93 -14.14
N ASP A 429 -12.64 -4.06 -13.54
CA ASP A 429 -13.92 -4.74 -13.78
C ASP A 429 -14.63 -5.09 -12.46
N ASN A 430 -14.69 -4.09 -11.56
CA ASN A 430 -15.40 -4.16 -10.28
C ASN A 430 -16.90 -3.89 -10.47
N ASP A 431 -17.75 -4.61 -9.74
CA ASP A 431 -19.20 -4.52 -9.88
C ASP A 431 -19.81 -3.38 -9.04
N LEU A 432 -19.14 -2.88 -8.00
CA LEU A 432 -19.71 -1.90 -7.07
C LEU A 432 -18.81 -0.67 -6.88
N LEU A 433 -19.44 0.48 -6.67
CA LEU A 433 -18.81 1.60 -5.98
C LEU A 433 -19.27 1.58 -4.52
N LEU A 434 -18.35 1.73 -3.56
CA LEU A 434 -18.65 1.80 -2.14
C LEU A 434 -18.27 3.19 -1.61
N TYR A 435 -19.28 3.97 -1.21
CA TYR A 435 -19.08 5.35 -0.74
C TYR A 435 -18.39 5.37 0.63
N LEU A 436 -17.24 6.06 0.73
CA LEU A 436 -16.51 6.26 1.99
C LEU A 436 -17.14 7.42 2.80
N PRO A 437 -17.77 7.16 3.96
CA PRO A 437 -18.43 8.21 4.76
C PRO A 437 -17.41 9.04 5.57
N ILE A 438 -16.56 9.81 4.88
CA ILE A 438 -15.47 10.57 5.48
C ILE A 438 -15.94 11.60 6.52
N PHE A 439 -17.17 12.12 6.38
CA PHE A 439 -17.74 13.07 7.31
C PHE A 439 -18.14 12.46 8.66
N ASP A 440 -18.49 11.17 8.70
CA ASP A 440 -18.68 10.47 9.98
C ASP A 440 -17.34 10.31 10.71
N LEU A 441 -16.25 10.07 9.96
CA LEU A 441 -14.89 10.05 10.48
C LEU A 441 -14.50 11.42 11.06
N TRP A 442 -14.61 12.48 10.25
CA TRP A 442 -14.25 13.84 10.67
C TRP A 442 -15.14 14.43 11.76
N ALA A 443 -16.29 13.84 12.04
CA ALA A 443 -17.16 14.25 13.14
C ALA A 443 -16.73 13.66 14.50
N THR A 444 -15.84 12.67 14.53
CA THR A 444 -15.42 11.99 15.76
C THR A 444 -14.64 12.91 16.70
N ASP A 445 -15.03 12.94 17.97
CA ASP A 445 -14.28 13.65 19.00
C ASP A 445 -13.07 12.81 19.45
N LEU A 446 -11.86 13.27 19.10
CA LEU A 446 -10.59 12.66 19.51
C LEU A 446 -9.92 13.42 20.66
N GLY A 447 -10.60 14.42 21.25
CA GLY A 447 -10.04 15.33 22.24
C GLY A 447 -9.28 16.52 21.63
N ALA A 448 -9.01 17.52 22.48
CA ALA A 448 -8.38 18.79 22.09
C ALA A 448 -6.92 18.65 21.63
N GLU A 449 -6.23 17.60 22.10
CA GLU A 449 -4.84 17.30 21.77
C GLU A 449 -4.70 16.61 20.40
N HIS A 450 -5.81 16.10 19.85
CA HIS A 450 -5.86 15.38 18.58
C HIS A 450 -6.89 16.02 17.62
N LEU A 451 -6.64 17.28 17.25
CA LEU A 451 -7.52 18.02 16.34
C LEU A 451 -7.68 17.35 14.97
N LEU A 452 -6.66 16.62 14.51
CA LEU A 452 -6.65 15.92 13.24
C LEU A 452 -6.77 14.41 13.44
N GLN A 453 -7.24 13.73 12.39
CA GLN A 453 -7.34 12.28 12.34
C GLN A 453 -6.52 11.78 11.15
N PHE A 454 -5.48 11.00 11.41
CA PHE A 454 -4.53 10.54 10.40
C PHE A 454 -4.91 9.14 9.87
N LEU A 455 -4.95 8.98 8.54
CA LEU A 455 -5.39 7.76 7.87
C LEU A 455 -4.15 6.94 7.44
N SER A 456 -3.56 6.21 8.38
CA SER A 456 -2.39 5.34 8.14
C SER A 456 -2.79 4.02 7.46
N VAL A 457 -1.89 3.44 6.66
CA VAL A 457 -2.07 2.09 6.09
C VAL A 457 -1.47 0.98 6.96
N HIS A 458 -0.76 1.33 8.02
CA HIS A 458 -0.22 0.38 9.02
C HIS A 458 -1.19 0.10 10.17
N SER A 459 -2.39 0.69 10.14
CA SER A 459 -3.40 0.48 11.15
C SER A 459 -4.79 0.65 10.60
N GLU A 460 -5.61 -0.36 10.79
CA GLU A 460 -7.03 -0.41 10.49
C GLU A 460 -7.90 0.30 11.55
N ARG A 461 -7.32 0.69 12.70
CA ARG A 461 -8.09 1.23 13.84
C ARG A 461 -8.88 2.48 13.50
N TRP A 462 -8.34 3.37 12.66
CA TRP A 462 -9.09 4.56 12.25
C TRP A 462 -10.37 4.18 11.51
N LEU A 463 -10.37 3.06 10.77
CA LEU A 463 -11.51 2.52 10.05
C LEU A 463 -12.46 1.77 11.01
N ASP A 464 -11.95 0.79 11.75
CA ASP A 464 -12.77 -0.09 12.58
C ASP A 464 -13.38 0.62 13.80
N ASP A 465 -12.61 1.48 14.48
CA ASP A 465 -13.06 2.12 15.71
C ASP A 465 -14.03 3.29 15.42
N ASN A 466 -13.89 3.95 14.26
CA ASN A 466 -14.62 5.18 13.97
C ASN A 466 -15.70 5.02 12.88
N LEU A 467 -15.59 4.01 12.01
CA LEU A 467 -16.56 3.69 10.96
C LEU A 467 -17.04 2.22 11.03
N PRO A 468 -17.46 1.70 12.20
CA PRO A 468 -17.67 0.27 12.39
C PRO A 468 -18.77 -0.32 11.50
N ALA A 469 -19.81 0.44 11.17
CA ALA A 469 -20.89 -0.04 10.29
C ALA A 469 -20.42 -0.15 8.83
N PHE A 470 -19.68 0.85 8.35
CA PHE A 470 -19.05 0.83 7.04
C PHE A 470 -18.00 -0.29 6.92
N ALA A 471 -17.11 -0.41 7.91
CA ALA A 471 -16.07 -1.44 7.94
C ALA A 471 -16.66 -2.85 7.89
N ARG A 472 -17.75 -3.12 8.63
CA ARG A 472 -18.46 -4.41 8.55
C ARG A 472 -19.00 -4.70 7.16
N ALA A 473 -19.69 -3.73 6.54
CA ALA A 473 -20.24 -3.92 5.20
C ALA A 473 -19.14 -4.12 4.14
N ALA A 474 -18.05 -3.35 4.22
CA ALA A 474 -16.91 -3.49 3.32
C ALA A 474 -16.25 -4.87 3.44
N ARG A 475 -16.04 -5.37 4.68
CA ARG A 475 -15.50 -6.72 4.93
C ARG A 475 -16.46 -7.80 4.46
N GLU A 476 -17.76 -7.66 4.72
CA GLU A 476 -18.77 -8.60 4.23
C GLU A 476 -18.78 -8.69 2.71
N LEU A 477 -18.73 -7.55 2.00
CA LEU A 477 -18.61 -7.54 0.55
C LEU A 477 -17.33 -8.26 0.08
N TRP A 478 -16.19 -7.95 0.68
CA TRP A 478 -14.91 -8.56 0.35
C TRP A 478 -14.90 -10.07 0.59
N ASP A 479 -15.21 -10.51 1.82
CA ASP A 479 -15.17 -11.91 2.25
C ASP A 479 -16.18 -12.80 1.48
N ARG A 480 -17.23 -12.19 0.91
CA ARG A 480 -18.21 -12.89 0.08
C ARG A 480 -17.85 -12.88 -1.41
N GLY A 481 -16.81 -12.16 -1.83
CA GLY A 481 -16.35 -12.10 -3.22
C GLY A 481 -17.08 -11.09 -4.09
N TYR A 482 -17.63 -10.03 -3.51
CA TYR A 482 -18.12 -8.88 -4.27
C TYR A 482 -16.97 -7.92 -4.57
N SER A 483 -16.79 -7.61 -5.85
CA SER A 483 -15.74 -6.71 -6.31
C SER A 483 -16.21 -5.25 -6.23
N PHE A 484 -15.40 -4.36 -5.67
CA PHE A 484 -15.77 -2.95 -5.49
C PHE A 484 -14.57 -2.01 -5.53
N ASP A 485 -14.82 -0.72 -5.81
CA ASP A 485 -13.89 0.37 -5.53
C ASP A 485 -14.52 1.35 -4.55
N PHE A 486 -13.71 1.92 -3.65
CA PHE A 486 -14.14 3.02 -2.81
C PHE A 486 -14.29 4.33 -3.62
N VAL A 487 -15.28 5.15 -3.26
CA VAL A 487 -15.52 6.45 -3.89
C VAL A 487 -15.76 7.54 -2.83
N SER A 488 -15.16 8.70 -3.03
CA SER A 488 -15.36 9.91 -2.21
C SER A 488 -16.50 10.78 -2.75
N ASP A 489 -16.95 11.77 -1.99
CA ASP A 489 -17.86 12.82 -2.46
C ASP A 489 -17.35 13.48 -3.76
N GLN A 490 -16.06 13.82 -3.79
CA GLN A 490 -15.48 14.53 -4.92
C GLN A 490 -15.36 13.65 -6.16
N LEU A 491 -14.90 12.40 -6.02
CA LEU A 491 -14.84 11.46 -7.14
C LEU A 491 -16.24 11.11 -7.66
N LEU A 492 -17.23 11.00 -6.77
CA LEU A 492 -18.62 10.78 -7.15
C LEU A 492 -19.17 11.96 -7.99
N GLU A 493 -18.80 13.18 -7.62
CA GLU A 493 -19.19 14.36 -8.37
C GLU A 493 -18.47 14.44 -9.74
N GLN A 494 -17.15 14.29 -9.74
CA GLN A 494 -16.29 14.62 -10.89
C GLN A 494 -16.15 13.48 -11.91
N GLU A 495 -16.10 12.23 -11.44
CA GLU A 495 -15.69 11.09 -12.27
C GLU A 495 -16.83 10.13 -12.60
N VAL A 496 -17.88 10.07 -11.77
CA VAL A 496 -18.94 9.07 -11.90
C VAL A 496 -20.09 9.57 -12.78
N LEU A 497 -20.36 8.87 -13.87
CA LEU A 497 -21.47 9.15 -14.79
C LEU A 497 -22.40 7.94 -14.91
N VAL A 498 -23.60 8.14 -15.46
CA VAL A 498 -24.53 7.05 -15.77
C VAL A 498 -24.69 6.93 -17.28
N SER A 499 -24.64 5.70 -17.78
CA SER A 499 -24.99 5.38 -19.16
C SER A 499 -25.79 4.08 -19.19
N GLY A 500 -27.07 4.18 -19.57
CA GLY A 500 -28.00 3.06 -19.42
C GLY A 500 -28.33 2.84 -17.94
N GLU A 501 -28.15 1.61 -17.46
CA GLU A 501 -28.43 1.23 -16.07
C GLU A 501 -27.15 1.14 -15.20
N HIS A 502 -26.00 1.53 -15.75
CA HIS A 502 -24.70 1.36 -15.08
C HIS A 502 -24.00 2.69 -14.82
N LEU A 503 -23.21 2.69 -13.75
CA LEU A 503 -22.28 3.75 -13.38
C LEU A 503 -20.97 3.55 -14.14
N HIS A 504 -20.33 4.64 -14.54
CA HIS A 504 -19.07 4.66 -15.28
C HIS A 504 -18.10 5.64 -14.63
N ALA A 505 -16.87 5.20 -14.36
CA ALA A 505 -15.79 6.06 -13.85
C ALA A 505 -14.44 5.48 -14.26
N GLY A 506 -13.48 6.33 -14.65
CA GLY A 506 -12.11 5.92 -15.00
C GLY A 506 -12.00 4.79 -16.03
N GLY A 507 -13.01 4.63 -16.88
CA GLY A 507 -13.14 3.53 -17.84
C GLY A 507 -13.85 2.28 -17.29
N GLY A 508 -13.93 2.09 -15.97
CA GLY A 508 -14.69 1.02 -15.32
C GLY A 508 -16.20 1.15 -15.49
N VAL A 509 -16.91 0.03 -15.28
CA VAL A 509 -18.38 -0.06 -15.35
C VAL A 509 -18.88 -0.74 -14.08
N TYR A 510 -19.66 -0.01 -13.29
CA TYR A 510 -20.17 -0.46 -12.00
C TYR A 510 -21.69 -0.62 -12.06
N ARG A 511 -22.21 -1.65 -11.41
CA ARG A 511 -23.63 -2.03 -11.42
C ARG A 511 -24.43 -1.34 -10.33
N ALA A 512 -23.80 -1.00 -9.20
CA ALA A 512 -24.47 -0.28 -8.12
C ALA A 512 -23.51 0.61 -7.32
N LEU A 513 -24.08 1.66 -6.72
CA LEU A 513 -23.45 2.45 -5.68
C LEU A 513 -23.98 1.99 -4.31
N VAL A 514 -23.08 1.58 -3.41
CA VAL A 514 -23.40 1.13 -2.06
C VAL A 514 -23.03 2.23 -1.07
N ILE A 515 -23.97 2.56 -0.17
CA ILE A 515 -23.78 3.47 0.95
C ILE A 515 -24.05 2.70 2.22
N ALA A 516 -23.03 2.49 3.05
CA ALA A 516 -23.12 1.72 4.28
C ALA A 516 -22.69 2.55 5.48
N GLY A 517 -23.51 2.57 6.54
CA GLY A 517 -23.14 3.21 7.81
C GLY A 517 -22.88 4.71 7.73
N CYS A 518 -23.53 5.41 6.80
CA CYS A 518 -23.38 6.87 6.63
C CYS A 518 -24.50 7.61 7.37
N ARG A 519 -24.13 8.30 8.45
CA ARG A 519 -25.06 9.12 9.24
C ARG A 519 -24.97 10.59 8.83
N LEU A 520 -23.77 11.09 8.54
CA LEU A 520 -23.53 12.46 8.09
C LEU A 520 -23.25 12.50 6.59
N ILE A 521 -24.08 13.22 5.83
CA ILE A 521 -23.89 13.42 4.40
C ILE A 521 -24.12 14.89 4.02
N PRO A 522 -23.26 15.52 3.20
CA PRO A 522 -23.58 16.81 2.60
C PRO A 522 -24.85 16.69 1.74
N PRO A 523 -25.78 17.67 1.80
CA PRO A 523 -26.96 17.66 0.95
C PRO A 523 -26.65 17.51 -0.54
N GLU A 524 -25.60 18.19 -1.01
CA GLU A 524 -25.10 18.13 -2.38
C GLU A 524 -24.67 16.71 -2.78
N THR A 525 -24.00 15.96 -1.89
CA THR A 525 -23.60 14.57 -2.14
C THR A 525 -24.84 13.67 -2.23
N LEU A 526 -25.83 13.82 -1.35
CA LEU A 526 -27.07 13.04 -1.45
C LEU A 526 -27.83 13.38 -2.74
N GLU A 527 -27.91 14.66 -3.11
CA GLU A 527 -28.54 15.09 -4.37
C GLU A 527 -27.83 14.49 -5.57
N ARG A 528 -26.50 14.44 -5.56
CA ARG A 528 -25.70 13.77 -6.58
C ARG A 528 -26.00 12.27 -6.66
N ILE A 529 -26.03 11.56 -5.53
CA ILE A 529 -26.40 10.14 -5.46
C ILE A 529 -27.78 9.91 -6.07
N LEU A 530 -28.75 10.74 -5.72
CA LEU A 530 -30.12 10.63 -6.24
C LEU A 530 -30.22 11.01 -7.72
N ALA A 531 -29.41 11.96 -8.20
CA ALA A 531 -29.32 12.27 -9.62
C ALA A 531 -28.80 11.06 -10.41
N LEU A 532 -27.74 10.40 -9.93
CA LEU A 532 -27.25 9.15 -10.53
C LEU A 532 -28.35 8.07 -10.55
N ALA A 533 -29.10 7.91 -9.46
CA ALA A 533 -30.23 6.99 -9.42
C ALA A 533 -31.31 7.35 -10.46
N ARG A 534 -31.69 8.62 -10.56
CA ARG A 534 -32.70 9.08 -11.54
C ARG A 534 -32.27 8.83 -12.99
N ASP A 535 -30.98 9.00 -13.26
CA ASP A 535 -30.38 8.81 -14.58
C ASP A 535 -30.25 7.32 -14.98
N GLY A 536 -30.49 6.38 -14.06
CA GLY A 536 -30.55 4.94 -14.35
C GLY A 536 -29.80 4.05 -13.38
N ALA A 537 -28.98 4.60 -12.47
CA ALA A 537 -28.17 3.79 -11.58
C ALA A 537 -28.99 3.05 -10.51
N THR A 538 -28.44 1.93 -10.04
CA THR A 538 -28.88 1.28 -8.80
C THR A 538 -28.10 1.84 -7.62
N VAL A 539 -28.80 2.25 -6.56
CA VAL A 539 -28.20 2.69 -5.30
C VAL A 539 -28.72 1.83 -4.16
N VAL A 540 -27.81 1.37 -3.31
CA VAL A 540 -28.09 0.45 -2.19
C VAL A 540 -27.67 1.12 -0.89
N PHE A 541 -28.64 1.39 -0.01
CA PHE A 541 -28.41 1.87 1.35
C PHE A 541 -28.40 0.68 2.32
N VAL A 542 -27.25 0.43 2.95
CA VAL A 542 -27.06 -0.65 3.92
C VAL A 542 -27.20 -0.09 5.33
N GLY A 543 -28.25 -0.51 6.05
CA GLY A 543 -28.61 0.00 7.36
C GLY A 543 -29.57 1.18 7.30
N ASP A 544 -29.31 2.24 8.06
CA ASP A 544 -30.15 3.45 8.09
C ASP A 544 -29.78 4.43 6.97
N LEU A 545 -30.75 5.24 6.50
CA LEU A 545 -30.46 6.40 5.65
C LEU A 545 -29.69 7.47 6.44
N PRO A 546 -28.94 8.36 5.75
CA PRO A 546 -28.32 9.51 6.40
C PRO A 546 -29.34 10.33 7.18
N THR A 547 -28.97 10.75 8.39
CA THR A 547 -29.91 11.42 9.31
C THR A 547 -29.60 12.89 9.54
N ASP A 548 -28.38 13.33 9.23
CA ASP A 548 -27.96 14.70 9.45
C ASP A 548 -26.85 15.13 8.46
N VAL A 549 -26.51 16.42 8.48
CA VAL A 549 -25.46 17.03 7.65
C VAL A 549 -24.19 17.28 8.46
N PRO A 550 -22.99 17.25 7.86
CA PRO A 550 -21.75 17.64 8.53
C PRO A 550 -21.62 19.15 8.69
N GLY A 551 -20.73 19.60 9.56
CA GLY A 551 -20.37 21.02 9.67
C GLY A 551 -21.45 21.93 10.29
N LEU A 552 -21.08 23.19 10.51
CA LEU A 552 -21.89 24.22 11.17
C LEU A 552 -22.40 25.31 10.20
N GLY A 553 -21.65 25.62 9.13
CA GLY A 553 -22.03 26.66 8.17
C GLY A 553 -23.40 26.38 7.56
N GLY A 554 -24.33 27.34 7.58
CA GLY A 554 -25.68 27.16 7.00
C GLY A 554 -26.49 25.98 7.56
N LEU A 555 -26.22 25.53 8.79
CA LEU A 555 -26.73 24.27 9.34
C LEU A 555 -28.25 24.08 9.20
N ALA A 556 -29.05 25.07 9.55
CA ALA A 556 -30.51 24.96 9.52
C ALA A 556 -31.04 24.76 8.09
N GLU A 557 -30.48 25.50 7.13
CA GLU A 557 -30.83 25.39 5.71
C GLU A 557 -30.41 24.04 5.14
N ARG A 558 -29.16 23.60 5.38
CA ARG A 558 -28.66 22.32 4.90
C ARG A 558 -29.42 21.13 5.52
N ARG A 559 -29.78 21.18 6.80
CA ARG A 559 -30.67 20.19 7.43
C ARG A 559 -32.04 20.19 6.76
N GLN A 560 -32.64 21.35 6.52
CA GLN A 560 -33.92 21.45 5.85
C GLN A 560 -33.85 20.86 4.43
N GLN A 561 -32.76 21.13 3.70
CA GLN A 561 -32.51 20.58 2.37
C GLN A 561 -32.42 19.05 2.43
N LEU A 562 -31.58 18.49 3.31
CA LEU A 562 -31.46 17.05 3.51
C LEU A 562 -32.82 16.40 3.80
N GLN A 563 -33.56 16.95 4.78
CA GLN A 563 -34.88 16.41 5.17
C GLN A 563 -35.91 16.52 4.04
N SER A 564 -35.87 17.60 3.25
CA SER A 564 -36.74 17.77 2.08
C SER A 564 -36.41 16.74 1.00
N THR A 565 -35.12 16.51 0.74
CA THR A 565 -34.63 15.52 -0.21
C THR A 565 -34.99 14.10 0.20
N LEU A 566 -34.82 13.74 1.47
CA LEU A 566 -35.21 12.44 2.00
C LEU A 566 -36.74 12.23 2.00
N ALA A 567 -37.51 13.25 2.40
CA ALA A 567 -38.97 13.17 2.38
C ALA A 567 -39.54 12.97 0.97
N ALA A 568 -38.87 13.51 -0.05
CA ALA A 568 -39.24 13.34 -1.45
C ALA A 568 -39.07 11.90 -1.96
N LEU A 569 -38.26 11.06 -1.30
CA LEU A 569 -38.11 9.64 -1.63
C LEU A 569 -39.30 8.79 -1.18
N GLY A 570 -40.16 9.32 -0.30
CA GLY A 570 -41.23 8.55 0.33
C GLY A 570 -40.70 7.54 1.36
N PRO A 571 -41.56 6.65 1.89
CA PRO A 571 -41.15 5.66 2.87
C PRO A 571 -40.30 4.56 2.23
N LEU A 572 -38.97 4.73 2.31
CA LEU A 572 -37.99 3.68 2.01
C LEU A 572 -37.85 2.66 3.16
N TYR A 573 -38.54 2.84 4.29
CA TYR A 573 -38.50 1.90 5.42
C TYR A 573 -39.87 1.84 6.11
N PRO A 574 -40.80 1.00 5.66
CA PRO A 574 -42.04 0.77 6.40
C PRO A 574 -41.82 -0.05 7.68
N ASN A 575 -40.80 -0.93 7.75
CA ASN A 575 -40.39 -1.70 8.93
C ASN A 575 -38.90 -2.10 8.87
N GLN A 576 -38.16 -2.05 9.99
CA GLN A 576 -36.69 -2.27 10.09
C GLN A 576 -36.17 -3.67 9.68
N ALA A 577 -37.05 -4.62 9.32
CA ALA A 577 -36.68 -6.00 8.96
C ALA A 577 -36.88 -6.31 7.47
N GLU A 578 -37.41 -5.38 6.68
CA GLU A 578 -37.70 -5.60 5.26
C GLU A 578 -36.75 -4.79 4.37
N ILE A 579 -36.46 -5.34 3.19
CA ILE A 579 -35.75 -4.62 2.14
C ILE A 579 -36.79 -3.78 1.39
N ALA A 580 -36.59 -2.48 1.36
CA ALA A 580 -37.32 -1.62 0.45
C ALA A 580 -36.67 -1.61 -0.93
N ASP A 581 -37.52 -1.55 -1.93
CA ASP A 581 -37.17 -1.53 -3.34
C ASP A 581 -38.05 -0.50 -4.04
N VAL A 582 -37.46 0.63 -4.39
CA VAL A 582 -38.18 1.77 -4.97
C VAL A 582 -37.57 2.13 -6.32
N ARG A 583 -38.43 2.20 -7.34
CA ARG A 583 -38.07 2.78 -8.63
C ARG A 583 -38.06 4.30 -8.52
N VAL A 584 -36.98 4.92 -8.99
CA VAL A 584 -36.83 6.38 -9.04
C VAL A 584 -36.41 6.76 -10.45
N ASP A 585 -37.34 7.38 -11.17
CA ASP A 585 -37.22 7.65 -12.61
C ASP A 585 -36.73 6.40 -13.39
N GLN A 586 -35.49 6.42 -13.93
CA GLN A 586 -34.95 5.29 -14.70
C GLN A 586 -34.22 4.25 -13.84
N GLY A 587 -33.76 4.61 -12.64
CA GLY A 587 -32.97 3.73 -11.79
C GLY A 587 -33.76 3.10 -10.64
N ARG A 588 -33.05 2.79 -9.56
CA ARG A 588 -33.57 1.99 -8.45
C ARG A 588 -32.85 2.33 -7.15
N LEU A 589 -33.62 2.46 -6.06
CA LEU A 589 -33.12 2.59 -4.69
C LEU A 589 -33.49 1.33 -3.92
N LEU A 590 -32.50 0.69 -3.28
CA LEU A 590 -32.70 -0.37 -2.31
C LEU A 590 -32.23 0.09 -0.94
N ALA A 591 -32.93 -0.34 0.10
CA ALA A 591 -32.65 0.07 1.45
C ALA A 591 -32.97 -1.08 2.41
N GLY A 592 -32.00 -1.52 3.22
CA GLY A 592 -32.17 -2.68 4.10
C GLY A 592 -30.89 -3.07 4.86
N PRO A 593 -30.99 -4.01 5.81
CA PRO A 593 -29.84 -4.43 6.63
C PRO A 593 -28.95 -5.48 5.97
N ASP A 594 -29.44 -6.22 4.97
CA ASP A 594 -28.76 -7.36 4.33
C ASP A 594 -28.24 -6.96 2.95
N VAL A 595 -26.93 -6.68 2.85
CA VAL A 595 -26.31 -6.22 1.61
C VAL A 595 -26.30 -7.32 0.54
N GLU A 596 -26.03 -8.58 0.91
CA GLU A 596 -26.00 -9.70 -0.04
C GLU A 596 -27.38 -9.93 -0.66
N ALA A 597 -28.44 -9.92 0.15
CA ALA A 597 -29.81 -10.07 -0.35
C ALA A 597 -30.21 -8.93 -1.29
N MET A 598 -29.85 -7.68 -0.97
CA MET A 598 -30.11 -6.53 -1.84
C MET A 598 -29.36 -6.63 -3.17
N LEU A 599 -28.09 -7.02 -3.16
CA LEU A 599 -27.29 -7.22 -4.38
C LEU A 599 -27.83 -8.36 -5.24
N HIS A 600 -28.28 -9.45 -4.61
CA HIS A 600 -28.93 -10.56 -5.31
C HIS A 600 -30.24 -10.13 -5.99
N MET A 601 -31.06 -9.27 -5.35
CA MET A 601 -32.31 -8.74 -5.92
C MET A 601 -32.10 -7.88 -7.19
N VAL A 602 -30.90 -7.32 -7.38
CA VAL A 602 -30.53 -6.55 -8.57
C VAL A 602 -29.64 -7.35 -9.54
N GLY A 603 -29.48 -8.65 -9.30
CA GLY A 603 -28.73 -9.54 -10.19
C GLY A 603 -27.22 -9.32 -10.16
N ILE A 604 -26.69 -8.68 -9.12
CA ILE A 604 -25.24 -8.55 -8.92
C ILE A 604 -24.74 -9.82 -8.25
N ARG A 605 -23.74 -10.45 -8.88
CA ARG A 605 -23.24 -11.77 -8.50
C ARG A 605 -21.83 -11.69 -7.97
N ARG A 606 -21.55 -12.50 -6.95
CA ARG A 606 -20.24 -12.60 -6.32
C ARG A 606 -19.35 -13.64 -7.01
N GLU A 607 -18.05 -13.51 -6.80
CA GLU A 607 -17.04 -14.50 -7.17
C GLU A 607 -17.01 -15.62 -6.10
N SER A 608 -17.76 -16.71 -6.33
CA SER A 608 -17.89 -17.79 -5.33
C SER A 608 -16.62 -18.59 -5.08
N VAL A 609 -15.58 -18.39 -5.87
CA VAL A 609 -14.25 -19.00 -5.67
C VAL A 609 -13.61 -18.56 -4.34
N VAL A 610 -13.99 -17.40 -3.81
CA VAL A 610 -13.52 -16.88 -2.51
C VAL A 610 -13.88 -17.79 -1.35
N ASP A 611 -15.03 -18.50 -1.41
CA ASP A 611 -15.44 -19.47 -0.37
C ASP A 611 -14.42 -20.63 -0.21
N LEU A 612 -13.56 -20.83 -1.21
CA LEU A 612 -12.54 -21.89 -1.24
C LEU A 612 -11.17 -21.39 -0.78
N GLY A 613 -11.07 -20.14 -0.31
CA GLY A 613 -9.81 -19.49 0.07
C GLY A 613 -9.01 -18.97 -1.11
N ILE A 614 -9.66 -18.74 -2.26
CA ILE A 614 -9.05 -18.19 -3.46
C ILE A 614 -9.45 -16.72 -3.60
N GLU A 615 -8.49 -15.84 -3.38
CA GLU A 615 -8.67 -14.41 -3.62
C GLU A 615 -8.60 -14.10 -5.11
N VAL A 616 -9.32 -13.06 -5.53
CA VAL A 616 -9.49 -12.76 -6.95
C VAL A 616 -9.60 -11.26 -7.23
N ILE A 617 -8.96 -10.83 -8.31
CA ILE A 617 -9.21 -9.52 -8.94
C ILE A 617 -9.46 -9.70 -10.44
N ARG A 618 -10.36 -8.88 -10.99
CA ARG A 618 -10.80 -8.95 -12.37
C ARG A 618 -10.53 -7.65 -13.11
N ARG A 619 -10.08 -7.80 -14.36
CA ARG A 619 -9.97 -6.73 -15.36
C ARG A 619 -10.72 -7.12 -16.62
N ARG A 620 -10.93 -6.16 -17.51
CA ARG A 620 -11.68 -6.37 -18.76
C ARG A 620 -11.13 -5.55 -19.90
N ASP A 621 -11.20 -6.10 -21.10
CA ASP A 621 -11.02 -5.37 -22.34
C ASP A 621 -12.09 -5.75 -23.36
N ASP A 622 -11.93 -5.30 -24.61
CA ASP A 622 -12.90 -5.51 -25.68
C ASP A 622 -13.02 -6.97 -26.12
N THR A 623 -12.07 -7.83 -25.75
CA THR A 623 -12.04 -9.24 -26.16
C THR A 623 -12.48 -10.20 -25.06
N GLY A 624 -12.51 -9.75 -23.79
CA GLY A 624 -12.87 -10.61 -22.68
C GLY A 624 -12.49 -10.07 -21.29
N HIS A 625 -12.46 -10.99 -20.33
CA HIS A 625 -12.06 -10.74 -18.94
C HIS A 625 -10.66 -11.31 -18.67
N LEU A 626 -9.95 -10.67 -17.75
CA LEU A 626 -8.71 -11.14 -17.17
C LEU A 626 -8.92 -11.34 -15.68
N TYR A 627 -8.43 -12.46 -15.15
CA TYR A 627 -8.45 -12.72 -13.72
C TYR A 627 -7.03 -12.98 -13.22
N PHE A 628 -6.71 -12.43 -12.05
CA PHE A 628 -5.63 -12.94 -11.21
C PHE A 628 -6.28 -13.64 -10.02
N LEU A 629 -5.90 -14.90 -9.80
CA LEU A 629 -6.38 -15.72 -8.69
C LEU A 629 -5.18 -16.12 -7.83
N ALA A 630 -5.30 -15.99 -6.52
CA ALA A 630 -4.29 -16.41 -5.56
C ALA A 630 -4.90 -17.33 -4.51
N ASN A 631 -4.33 -18.53 -4.33
CA ASN A 631 -4.71 -19.43 -3.26
C ASN A 631 -4.02 -19.02 -1.96
N LEU A 632 -4.64 -18.11 -1.22
CA LEU A 632 -4.17 -17.69 0.11
C LEU A 632 -4.68 -18.62 1.22
N GLY A 633 -5.60 -19.55 0.87
CA GLY A 633 -6.08 -20.60 1.73
C GLY A 633 -5.04 -21.69 2.03
N GLN A 634 -5.46 -22.66 2.83
CA GLN A 634 -4.61 -23.78 3.28
C GLN A 634 -4.91 -25.10 2.55
N GLN A 635 -5.86 -25.08 1.60
CA GLN A 635 -6.33 -26.27 0.91
C GLN A 635 -5.98 -26.22 -0.58
N ARG A 636 -5.66 -27.38 -1.14
CA ARG A 636 -5.50 -27.53 -2.58
C ARG A 636 -6.86 -27.41 -3.27
N LEU A 637 -6.93 -26.59 -4.31
CA LEU A 637 -8.05 -26.54 -5.24
C LEU A 637 -7.80 -27.56 -6.35
N ASP A 638 -8.75 -28.47 -6.59
CA ASP A 638 -8.74 -29.42 -7.71
C ASP A 638 -10.20 -29.76 -8.08
N GLN A 639 -10.91 -28.78 -8.65
CA GLN A 639 -12.33 -28.89 -8.93
C GLN A 639 -12.83 -27.89 -9.97
N TRP A 640 -14.09 -28.06 -10.39
CA TRP A 640 -14.82 -27.06 -11.17
C TRP A 640 -15.19 -25.85 -10.30
N VAL A 641 -14.87 -24.65 -10.77
CA VAL A 641 -15.29 -23.38 -10.17
C VAL A 641 -16.19 -22.61 -11.15
N SER A 642 -17.17 -21.86 -10.64
CA SER A 642 -18.02 -20.99 -11.47
C SER A 642 -17.45 -19.58 -11.50
N LEU A 643 -17.28 -19.01 -12.68
CA LEU A 643 -16.99 -17.60 -12.88
C LEU A 643 -18.28 -16.90 -13.31
N PRO A 644 -18.66 -15.75 -12.71
CA PRO A 644 -19.93 -15.05 -12.96
C PRO A 644 -19.91 -14.26 -14.28
N ILE A 645 -19.35 -14.86 -15.33
CA ILE A 645 -19.14 -14.30 -16.67
C ILE A 645 -19.42 -15.34 -17.76
N GLN A 646 -19.65 -14.86 -18.99
CA GLN A 646 -19.69 -15.68 -20.18
C GLN A 646 -18.35 -15.65 -20.92
N ALA A 647 -17.80 -16.83 -21.23
CA ALA A 647 -16.60 -16.98 -22.04
C ALA A 647 -16.72 -18.17 -23.00
N ALA A 648 -16.33 -17.95 -24.25
CA ALA A 648 -16.25 -18.99 -25.27
C ALA A 648 -14.98 -19.85 -25.13
N SER A 649 -13.88 -19.25 -24.68
CA SER A 649 -12.61 -19.90 -24.36
C SER A 649 -12.02 -19.30 -23.10
N VAL A 650 -11.33 -20.11 -22.29
CA VAL A 650 -10.57 -19.65 -21.11
C VAL A 650 -9.16 -20.20 -21.22
N LEU A 651 -8.17 -19.32 -21.21
CA LEU A 651 -6.75 -19.68 -21.16
C LEU A 651 -6.28 -19.59 -19.70
N ILE A 652 -5.64 -20.63 -19.19
CA ILE A 652 -4.86 -20.57 -17.95
C ILE A 652 -3.44 -20.18 -18.33
N VAL A 653 -2.85 -19.24 -17.59
CA VAL A 653 -1.43 -18.91 -17.64
C VAL A 653 -0.87 -19.07 -16.23
N ASP A 654 0.21 -19.84 -16.10
CA ASP A 654 0.98 -19.97 -14.87
C ASP A 654 2.07 -18.87 -14.86
N PRO A 655 1.87 -17.79 -14.08
CA PRO A 655 2.79 -16.67 -14.00
C PRO A 655 4.11 -17.02 -13.30
N ALA A 656 4.32 -18.23 -12.76
CA ALA A 656 5.64 -18.65 -12.27
C ALA A 656 6.45 -19.33 -13.39
N THR A 657 5.81 -20.16 -14.23
CA THR A 657 6.53 -21.00 -15.22
C THR A 657 6.34 -20.64 -16.69
N ASP A 658 5.43 -19.71 -17.00
CA ASP A 658 5.10 -19.23 -18.36
C ASP A 658 4.38 -20.28 -19.23
N ARG A 659 3.93 -21.36 -18.57
CA ARG A 659 3.04 -22.34 -19.19
C ARG A 659 1.66 -21.72 -19.38
N HIS A 660 1.05 -22.02 -20.51
CA HIS A 660 -0.31 -21.60 -20.81
C HIS A 660 -1.05 -22.67 -21.62
N GLY A 661 -2.38 -22.69 -21.53
CA GLY A 661 -3.21 -23.64 -22.26
C GLY A 661 -4.71 -23.44 -22.03
N LEU A 662 -5.54 -23.95 -22.94
CA LEU A 662 -7.00 -23.86 -22.84
C LEU A 662 -7.51 -24.68 -21.66
N ALA A 663 -8.21 -24.01 -20.75
CA ALA A 663 -8.84 -24.65 -19.62
C ALA A 663 -10.00 -25.55 -20.07
N ARG A 664 -10.25 -26.62 -19.31
CA ARG A 664 -11.52 -27.34 -19.39
C ARG A 664 -12.64 -26.40 -18.96
N ARG A 665 -13.61 -26.24 -19.85
CA ARG A 665 -14.75 -25.34 -19.72
C ARG A 665 -16.04 -26.13 -19.91
N ARG A 666 -17.08 -25.78 -19.14
CA ARG A 666 -18.46 -26.12 -19.45
C ARG A 666 -19.36 -24.91 -19.17
N ALA A 667 -20.44 -24.79 -19.92
CA ALA A 667 -21.48 -23.83 -19.58
C ALA A 667 -22.15 -24.28 -18.27
N SER A 668 -22.25 -23.40 -17.27
CA SER A 668 -23.07 -23.64 -16.08
C SER A 668 -24.50 -23.18 -16.32
N ASP A 669 -24.68 -21.97 -16.85
CA ASP A 669 -25.96 -21.39 -17.29
C ASP A 669 -25.73 -20.29 -18.37
N GLU A 670 -26.75 -19.46 -18.67
CA GLU A 670 -26.67 -18.37 -19.67
C GLU A 670 -25.74 -17.22 -19.27
N HIS A 671 -25.26 -17.19 -18.02
CA HIS A 671 -24.54 -16.06 -17.45
C HIS A 671 -23.22 -16.44 -16.79
N ASP A 672 -22.98 -17.73 -16.54
CA ASP A 672 -21.77 -18.27 -15.90
C ASP A 672 -20.98 -19.24 -16.79
N THR A 673 -19.67 -19.26 -16.54
CA THR A 673 -18.74 -20.21 -17.13
C THR A 673 -18.06 -21.01 -16.03
N SER A 674 -18.24 -22.33 -16.05
CA SER A 674 -17.49 -23.22 -15.17
C SER A 674 -16.14 -23.58 -15.77
N VAL A 675 -15.08 -23.43 -14.99
CA VAL A 675 -13.68 -23.72 -15.36
C VAL A 675 -13.10 -24.72 -14.36
N TYR A 676 -12.38 -25.73 -14.84
CA TYR A 676 -11.66 -26.65 -13.95
C TYR A 676 -10.29 -26.06 -13.59
N LEU A 677 -10.01 -25.92 -12.29
CA LEU A 677 -8.78 -25.33 -11.79
C LEU A 677 -8.04 -26.29 -10.84
N GLN A 678 -6.70 -26.23 -10.90
CA GLN A 678 -5.79 -26.91 -9.98
C GLN A 678 -4.81 -25.87 -9.41
N MET A 679 -4.84 -25.66 -8.10
CA MET A 679 -3.98 -24.69 -7.40
C MET A 679 -3.58 -25.23 -6.02
N GLU A 680 -2.28 -25.33 -5.76
CA GLU A 680 -1.75 -25.62 -4.42
C GLU A 680 -1.81 -24.36 -3.52
N PRO A 681 -1.77 -24.50 -2.18
CA PRO A 681 -1.64 -23.35 -1.28
C PRO A 681 -0.41 -22.48 -1.63
N GLY A 682 -0.61 -21.17 -1.76
CA GLY A 682 0.42 -20.20 -2.17
C GLY A 682 0.64 -20.07 -3.69
N GLU A 683 -0.06 -20.87 -4.50
CA GLU A 683 -0.04 -20.70 -5.96
C GLU A 683 -1.00 -19.61 -6.43
N SER A 684 -0.64 -19.02 -7.55
CA SER A 684 -1.37 -17.94 -8.20
C SER A 684 -1.41 -18.18 -9.70
N ILE A 685 -2.55 -17.97 -10.34
CA ILE A 685 -2.73 -18.16 -11.78
C ILE A 685 -3.41 -16.95 -12.41
N LEU A 686 -3.18 -16.78 -13.71
CA LEU A 686 -3.87 -15.80 -14.53
C LEU A 686 -4.87 -16.54 -15.43
N LEU A 687 -6.11 -16.04 -15.53
CA LEU A 687 -7.07 -16.50 -16.52
C LEU A 687 -7.34 -15.42 -17.55
N ARG A 688 -7.34 -15.80 -18.83
CA ARG A 688 -7.84 -14.97 -19.93
C ARG A 688 -9.11 -15.60 -20.48
N ALA A 689 -10.26 -15.03 -20.13
CA ALA A 689 -11.58 -15.51 -20.50
C ALA A 689 -12.12 -14.70 -21.68
N LEU A 690 -12.14 -15.29 -22.88
CA LEU A 690 -12.42 -14.63 -24.15
C LEU A 690 -13.90 -14.78 -24.55
N PHE A 691 -14.46 -13.73 -25.15
CA PHE A 691 -15.81 -13.78 -25.74
C PHE A 691 -15.87 -14.64 -27.00
N GLN A 692 -14.74 -14.84 -27.68
CA GLN A 692 -14.63 -15.63 -28.89
C GLN A 692 -13.87 -16.93 -28.64
N THR A 693 -14.16 -17.94 -29.47
CA THR A 693 -13.42 -19.20 -29.46
C THR A 693 -11.99 -18.98 -29.92
N MET A 694 -11.04 -19.60 -29.23
CA MET A 694 -9.62 -19.59 -29.55
C MET A 694 -9.13 -21.01 -29.78
N ASP A 695 -8.23 -21.18 -30.76
CA ASP A 695 -7.49 -22.42 -30.98
C ASP A 695 -6.11 -22.31 -30.31
N ALA A 696 -5.83 -23.21 -29.38
CA ALA A 696 -4.58 -23.29 -28.62
C ALA A 696 -4.47 -24.67 -27.96
N PRO A 697 -3.26 -25.11 -27.56
CA PRO A 697 -3.09 -26.36 -26.82
C PRO A 697 -3.92 -26.39 -25.53
N GLU A 698 -4.47 -27.55 -25.18
CA GLU A 698 -5.20 -27.73 -23.91
C GLU A 698 -4.25 -27.61 -22.71
N TRP A 699 -4.78 -27.07 -21.62
CA TRP A 699 -4.12 -27.07 -20.32
C TRP A 699 -3.95 -28.51 -19.83
N ARG A 700 -2.73 -28.84 -19.41
CA ARG A 700 -2.41 -30.18 -18.91
C ARG A 700 -2.71 -30.27 -17.43
N TYR A 701 -3.88 -30.82 -17.12
CA TYR A 701 -4.26 -31.19 -15.76
C TYR A 701 -3.50 -32.45 -15.35
N LEU A 702 -2.67 -32.34 -14.31
CA LEU A 702 -1.83 -33.41 -13.84
C LEU A 702 -2.11 -33.65 -12.36
N SER A 703 -2.37 -34.91 -12.01
CA SER A 703 -2.58 -35.32 -10.62
C SER A 703 -1.63 -36.46 -10.27
N PRO A 704 -1.11 -36.51 -9.03
CA PRO A 704 -0.34 -37.66 -8.56
C PRO A 704 -1.12 -38.96 -8.75
N ILE A 705 -0.45 -39.96 -9.31
CA ILE A 705 -0.96 -41.33 -9.46
C ILE A 705 0.09 -42.31 -8.94
N GLY A 706 -0.36 -43.43 -8.38
CA GLY A 706 0.56 -44.44 -7.85
C GLY A 706 1.36 -43.95 -6.63
N GLU A 707 2.46 -44.66 -6.35
CA GLU A 707 3.35 -44.37 -5.22
C GLU A 707 4.44 -43.37 -5.62
N THR A 708 4.73 -42.41 -4.75
CA THR A 708 5.88 -41.51 -4.89
C THR A 708 7.17 -42.23 -4.51
N HIS A 709 8.23 -42.06 -5.30
CA HIS A 709 9.52 -42.71 -5.05
C HIS A 709 10.51 -41.70 -4.46
N ALA A 710 11.06 -41.97 -3.28
CA ALA A 710 12.16 -41.16 -2.76
C ALA A 710 13.38 -41.28 -3.66
N LEU A 711 14.04 -40.15 -3.97
CA LEU A 711 15.32 -40.14 -4.68
C LEU A 711 16.43 -40.36 -3.65
N GLU A 712 16.65 -41.63 -3.31
CA GLU A 712 17.68 -42.11 -2.41
C GLU A 712 19.01 -42.31 -3.14
N GLY A 713 20.12 -42.09 -2.44
CA GLY A 713 21.47 -42.27 -2.96
C GLY A 713 22.47 -41.31 -2.33
N GLU A 714 23.73 -41.45 -2.73
CA GLU A 714 24.80 -40.58 -2.29
C GLU A 714 24.79 -39.27 -3.12
N TRP A 715 24.43 -38.18 -2.46
CA TRP A 715 24.43 -36.85 -3.05
C TRP A 715 25.81 -36.23 -2.95
N ARG A 716 26.38 -35.84 -4.08
CA ARG A 716 27.56 -34.99 -4.11
C ARG A 716 27.17 -33.54 -3.91
N VAL A 717 27.81 -32.86 -2.97
CA VAL A 717 27.55 -31.45 -2.63
C VAL A 717 28.83 -30.63 -2.81
N ASP A 718 28.79 -29.68 -3.74
CA ASP A 718 29.86 -28.71 -3.97
C ASP A 718 29.38 -27.30 -3.57
N PHE A 719 30.10 -26.59 -2.70
CA PHE A 719 29.80 -25.18 -2.40
C PHE A 719 30.42 -24.26 -3.46
N ILE A 720 29.59 -23.52 -4.20
CA ILE A 720 30.00 -22.90 -5.48
C ILE A 720 30.10 -21.38 -5.44
N ALA A 721 29.43 -20.74 -4.50
CA ALA A 721 29.46 -19.29 -4.32
C ALA A 721 29.03 -18.96 -2.88
N GLY A 722 29.64 -17.94 -2.26
CA GLY A 722 29.28 -17.52 -0.91
C GLY A 722 30.48 -17.25 -0.02
N GLY A 723 30.24 -17.16 1.28
CA GLY A 723 31.27 -17.02 2.30
C GLY A 723 30.72 -17.22 3.71
N PRO A 724 31.55 -17.03 4.75
CA PRO A 724 32.84 -16.32 4.75
C PRO A 724 33.97 -17.06 4.00
N THR A 725 33.94 -18.39 3.98
CA THR A 725 34.75 -19.26 3.12
C THR A 725 33.82 -20.22 2.40
N LEU A 726 34.30 -20.87 1.33
CA LEU A 726 33.58 -21.99 0.72
C LEU A 726 33.87 -23.25 1.53
N PRO A 727 32.84 -23.90 2.12
CA PRO A 727 33.02 -25.20 2.76
C PRO A 727 33.54 -26.24 1.77
N ALA A 728 34.26 -27.24 2.28
CA ALA A 728 34.79 -28.31 1.44
C ALA A 728 33.66 -29.13 0.77
N PRO A 729 33.82 -29.59 -0.47
CA PRO A 729 32.89 -30.53 -1.09
C PRO A 729 32.75 -31.81 -0.26
N CYS A 730 31.55 -32.37 -0.22
CA CYS A 730 31.24 -33.59 0.53
C CYS A 730 30.22 -34.47 -0.19
N GLU A 731 30.05 -35.68 0.34
CA GLU A 731 29.03 -36.65 -0.08
C GLU A 731 28.11 -36.91 1.11
N VAL A 732 26.79 -36.92 0.87
CA VAL A 732 25.78 -37.15 1.90
C VAL A 732 24.70 -38.11 1.41
N GLU A 733 24.35 -39.11 2.22
CA GLU A 733 23.22 -40.01 1.94
C GLU A 733 21.89 -39.44 2.44
N HIS A 734 21.94 -38.62 3.49
CA HIS A 734 20.77 -38.01 4.11
C HIS A 734 20.80 -36.49 3.95
N LEU A 735 19.76 -35.97 3.31
CA LEU A 735 19.56 -34.53 3.14
C LEU A 735 19.04 -33.94 4.45
N THR A 736 19.83 -33.07 5.07
CA THR A 736 19.50 -32.29 6.27
C THR A 736 20.07 -30.88 6.14
N SER A 737 19.86 -30.03 7.15
CA SER A 737 20.43 -28.68 7.15
C SER A 737 21.96 -28.73 7.20
N TRP A 738 22.63 -27.90 6.40
CA TRP A 738 24.08 -27.70 6.45
C TRP A 738 24.58 -27.37 7.86
N THR A 739 23.78 -26.65 8.63
CA THR A 739 24.10 -26.18 9.99
C THR A 739 24.18 -27.29 11.03
N GLU A 740 23.78 -28.52 10.67
CA GLU A 740 23.78 -29.72 11.51
C GLU A 740 24.92 -30.69 11.15
N TRP A 741 25.66 -30.45 10.07
CA TRP A 741 26.72 -31.33 9.62
C TRP A 741 27.99 -31.16 10.45
N GLN A 742 28.66 -32.28 10.73
CA GLN A 742 29.82 -32.32 11.64
C GLN A 742 31.14 -31.90 10.98
N GLY A 743 31.26 -31.96 9.65
CA GLY A 743 32.46 -31.57 8.91
C GLY A 743 32.48 -30.08 8.58
N ASP A 744 33.54 -29.35 8.94
CA ASP A 744 33.66 -27.89 8.72
C ASP A 744 32.49 -27.08 9.35
N SER A 745 32.03 -27.53 10.52
CA SER A 745 30.77 -27.09 11.14
C SER A 745 30.71 -25.59 11.43
N GLU A 746 31.83 -24.95 11.76
CA GLU A 746 31.87 -23.49 11.94
C GLU A 746 31.63 -22.75 10.61
N ALA A 747 32.31 -23.16 9.54
CA ALA A 747 32.13 -22.57 8.21
C ALA A 747 30.70 -22.81 7.70
N LEU A 748 30.15 -24.02 7.85
CA LEU A 748 28.79 -24.35 7.44
C LEU A 748 27.72 -23.58 8.23
N ARG A 749 27.90 -23.42 9.55
CA ARG A 749 26.97 -22.65 10.40
C ARG A 749 26.99 -21.16 10.13
N ALA A 750 28.10 -20.63 9.62
CA ALA A 750 28.26 -19.23 9.22
C ALA A 750 28.00 -19.01 7.71
N PHE A 751 27.80 -20.07 6.93
CA PHE A 751 27.76 -19.98 5.48
C PHE A 751 26.53 -19.24 4.97
N CYS A 752 26.76 -18.35 4.01
CA CYS A 752 25.75 -17.65 3.23
C CYS A 752 26.17 -17.73 1.75
N GLY A 753 25.35 -18.40 0.93
CA GLY A 753 25.70 -18.68 -0.45
C GLY A 753 24.89 -19.82 -1.08
N THR A 754 25.49 -20.47 -2.08
CA THR A 754 24.89 -21.55 -2.87
C THR A 754 25.73 -22.82 -2.81
N ALA A 755 25.06 -23.96 -2.61
CA ALA A 755 25.62 -25.30 -2.81
C ALA A 755 24.92 -26.03 -3.98
N ARG A 756 25.69 -26.79 -4.75
CA ARG A 756 25.22 -27.63 -5.86
C ARG A 756 25.17 -29.08 -5.40
N TYR A 757 23.98 -29.67 -5.46
CA TYR A 757 23.71 -31.07 -5.21
C TYR A 757 23.65 -31.82 -6.53
N THR A 758 24.30 -32.97 -6.62
CA THR A 758 24.23 -33.86 -7.80
C THR A 758 23.87 -35.27 -7.38
N LEU A 759 22.90 -35.88 -8.06
CA LEU A 759 22.52 -37.28 -7.91
C LEU A 759 22.28 -37.90 -9.29
N THR A 760 22.64 -39.16 -9.46
CA THR A 760 22.18 -39.95 -10.61
C THR A 760 21.09 -40.90 -10.14
N PHE A 761 19.95 -40.91 -10.83
CA PHE A 761 18.82 -41.78 -10.52
C PHE A 761 18.26 -42.41 -11.79
N ASP A 762 17.62 -43.57 -11.65
CA ASP A 762 16.90 -44.21 -12.75
C ASP A 762 15.42 -43.83 -12.72
N LEU A 763 14.85 -43.51 -13.88
CA LEU A 763 13.41 -43.27 -13.98
C LEU A 763 12.64 -44.61 -13.88
N PRO A 764 11.64 -44.76 -12.99
CA PRO A 764 10.89 -46.01 -12.83
C PRO A 764 10.11 -46.41 -14.09
N HIS A 765 9.91 -47.71 -14.27
CA HIS A 765 9.16 -48.28 -15.39
C HIS A 765 7.65 -48.07 -15.30
N GLY A 766 7.07 -47.40 -16.31
CA GLY A 766 5.66 -47.52 -16.73
C GLY A 766 4.57 -46.89 -15.82
N GLY A 767 3.47 -46.45 -16.45
CA GLY A 767 2.20 -46.13 -15.78
C GLY A 767 1.88 -44.65 -15.59
N ALA A 768 2.85 -43.74 -15.68
CA ALA A 768 2.65 -42.31 -15.56
C ALA A 768 2.66 -41.58 -16.91
N ASP A 769 1.79 -40.57 -17.07
CA ASP A 769 1.75 -39.71 -18.25
C ASP A 769 2.82 -38.61 -18.21
N ALA A 770 3.29 -38.27 -17.01
CA ALA A 770 4.38 -37.34 -16.74
C ALA A 770 5.03 -37.69 -15.39
N TRP A 771 6.19 -37.12 -15.12
CA TRP A 771 6.87 -37.23 -13.84
C TRP A 771 7.16 -35.84 -13.29
N ALA A 772 7.17 -35.68 -11.98
CA ALA A 772 7.67 -34.47 -11.33
C ALA A 772 8.74 -34.82 -10.30
N ILE A 773 9.67 -33.89 -10.09
CA ILE A 773 10.58 -33.92 -8.96
C ILE A 773 10.05 -32.91 -7.94
N ASP A 774 9.72 -33.39 -6.76
CA ASP A 774 9.38 -32.59 -5.58
C ASP A 774 10.62 -32.52 -4.68
N LEU A 775 11.09 -31.31 -4.38
CA LEU A 775 12.28 -31.10 -3.55
C LEU A 775 11.98 -31.15 -2.05
N GLY A 776 10.71 -31.22 -1.65
CA GLY A 776 10.30 -31.12 -0.26
C GLY A 776 10.69 -29.76 0.34
N THR A 777 11.48 -29.80 1.42
CA THR A 777 11.92 -28.58 2.11
C THR A 777 13.23 -28.04 1.52
N VAL A 778 13.18 -26.81 1.03
CA VAL A 778 14.33 -26.06 0.50
C VAL A 778 14.54 -24.80 1.33
N CYS A 779 15.79 -24.57 1.75
CA CYS A 779 16.21 -23.38 2.49
C CYS A 779 17.27 -22.62 1.66
N HIS A 780 16.87 -21.70 0.76
CA HIS A 780 15.52 -21.15 0.58
C HIS A 780 15.08 -20.95 -0.89
N SER A 781 15.98 -21.04 -1.87
CA SER A 781 15.66 -21.13 -3.30
C SER A 781 16.49 -22.21 -3.99
N ALA A 782 15.99 -22.76 -5.09
CA ALA A 782 16.65 -23.84 -5.82
C ALA A 782 16.57 -23.66 -7.34
N ARG A 783 17.68 -23.83 -8.05
CA ARG A 783 17.68 -24.04 -9.51
C ARG A 783 17.83 -25.51 -9.82
N VAL A 784 17.00 -26.02 -10.73
CA VAL A 784 16.97 -27.44 -11.05
C VAL A 784 17.41 -27.67 -12.48
N LYS A 785 18.36 -28.58 -12.69
CA LYS A 785 18.74 -29.06 -14.02
C LYS A 785 18.65 -30.57 -14.09
N LEU A 786 18.22 -31.08 -15.23
CA LEU A 786 18.19 -32.52 -15.52
C LEU A 786 18.99 -32.80 -16.79
N ASN A 787 20.03 -33.62 -16.69
CA ASN A 787 20.96 -33.92 -17.78
C ASN A 787 21.53 -32.65 -18.45
N GLY A 788 21.84 -31.63 -17.63
CA GLY A 788 22.33 -30.33 -18.09
C GLY A 788 21.27 -29.36 -18.63
N ARG A 789 20.01 -29.78 -18.78
CA ARG A 789 18.90 -28.91 -19.19
C ARG A 789 18.31 -28.19 -17.98
N ASP A 790 18.21 -26.87 -18.04
CA ASP A 790 17.53 -26.05 -17.04
C ASP A 790 16.02 -26.32 -17.03
N LEU A 791 15.49 -26.60 -15.84
CA LEU A 791 14.07 -26.84 -15.58
C LEU A 791 13.40 -25.68 -14.83
N GLY A 792 14.16 -24.65 -14.42
CA GLY A 792 13.66 -23.45 -13.77
C GLY A 792 14.25 -23.19 -12.39
N THR A 793 13.86 -22.04 -11.83
CA THR A 793 14.20 -21.60 -10.48
C THR A 793 12.96 -21.65 -9.60
N LEU A 794 13.03 -22.43 -8.53
CA LEU A 794 12.01 -22.57 -7.51
C LEU A 794 12.33 -21.64 -6.34
N TYR A 795 11.40 -20.76 -6.00
CA TYR A 795 11.58 -19.71 -4.99
C TYR A 795 10.41 -19.61 -4.01
N ALA A 796 9.34 -20.35 -4.23
CA ALA A 796 8.17 -20.43 -3.36
C ALA A 796 7.60 -21.85 -3.41
N ARG A 797 6.72 -22.18 -2.46
CA ARG A 797 6.05 -23.48 -2.44
C ARG A 797 4.98 -23.54 -3.55
N PRO A 798 4.72 -24.74 -4.11
CA PRO A 798 5.49 -25.98 -3.91
C PRO A 798 6.86 -25.95 -4.63
N PHE A 799 7.90 -26.49 -4.01
CA PHE A 799 9.23 -26.63 -4.65
C PHE A 799 9.26 -27.85 -5.57
N ARG A 800 8.48 -27.80 -6.66
CA ARG A 800 8.27 -28.93 -7.57
C ARG A 800 8.47 -28.51 -9.04
N VAL A 801 9.12 -29.36 -9.83
CA VAL A 801 9.20 -29.22 -11.28
C VAL A 801 8.63 -30.43 -12.00
N VAL A 802 7.84 -30.21 -13.04
CA VAL A 802 7.40 -31.28 -13.95
C VAL A 802 8.52 -31.54 -14.95
N LEU A 803 8.87 -32.82 -15.13
CA LEU A 803 9.92 -33.24 -16.03
C LEU A 803 9.49 -33.13 -17.50
N PRO A 804 10.43 -32.88 -18.43
CA PRO A 804 10.12 -32.85 -19.85
C PRO A 804 9.53 -34.19 -20.35
N ASP A 805 8.59 -34.12 -21.30
CA ASP A 805 8.06 -35.32 -21.95
C ASP A 805 9.18 -36.07 -22.71
N GLY A 806 8.99 -37.39 -22.87
CA GLY A 806 9.87 -38.22 -23.70
C GLY A 806 11.22 -38.56 -23.07
N LEU A 807 11.36 -38.41 -21.75
CA LEU A 807 12.47 -39.00 -21.01
C LEU A 807 12.47 -40.53 -21.23
N ARG A 808 13.64 -41.06 -21.60
CA ARG A 808 13.84 -42.49 -21.79
C ARG A 808 14.14 -43.14 -20.45
N GLU A 809 13.75 -44.39 -20.31
CA GLU A 809 14.16 -45.22 -19.17
C GLU A 809 15.70 -45.26 -19.06
N GLY A 810 16.18 -45.32 -17.81
CA GLY A 810 17.59 -45.38 -17.46
C GLY A 810 18.09 -44.16 -16.68
N ALA A 811 19.41 -44.05 -16.59
CA ALA A 811 20.07 -43.12 -15.69
C ALA A 811 19.92 -41.66 -16.14
N HIS A 812 19.55 -40.81 -15.20
CA HIS A 812 19.49 -39.37 -15.35
C HIS A 812 20.28 -38.66 -14.26
N GLN A 813 20.99 -37.62 -14.64
CA GLN A 813 21.72 -36.77 -13.71
C GLN A 813 20.84 -35.57 -13.31
N LEU A 814 20.54 -35.47 -12.03
CA LEU A 814 19.87 -34.34 -11.40
C LEU A 814 20.92 -33.41 -10.78
N GLU A 815 20.82 -32.12 -11.07
CA GLU A 815 21.60 -31.07 -10.43
C GLU A 815 20.64 -30.06 -9.78
N ILE A 816 20.87 -29.74 -8.50
CA ILE A 816 20.08 -28.75 -7.76
C ILE A 816 21.04 -27.76 -7.11
N GLU A 817 20.98 -26.49 -7.53
CA GLU A 817 21.72 -25.40 -6.88
C GLU A 817 20.82 -24.74 -5.83
N VAL A 818 21.11 -24.93 -4.54
CA VAL A 818 20.33 -24.36 -3.43
C VAL A 818 21.04 -23.18 -2.79
N THR A 819 20.32 -22.06 -2.64
CA THR A 819 20.82 -20.80 -2.10
C THR A 819 20.13 -20.47 -0.77
N ASN A 820 20.90 -20.21 0.30
CA ASN A 820 20.36 -19.82 1.61
C ASN A 820 20.33 -18.29 1.81
N LEU A 821 20.13 -17.81 3.05
CA LEU A 821 19.98 -16.39 3.38
C LEU A 821 21.21 -15.80 4.12
N MET A 822 21.19 -14.48 4.31
CA MET A 822 22.29 -13.73 4.94
C MET A 822 22.41 -13.95 6.45
N ALA A 823 21.31 -14.29 7.12
CA ALA A 823 21.20 -14.32 8.59
C ALA A 823 22.36 -15.04 9.29
N ASN A 824 22.73 -16.23 8.81
CA ASN A 824 23.78 -17.05 9.43
C ASN A 824 25.15 -16.35 9.42
N ARG A 825 25.47 -15.65 8.32
CA ARG A 825 26.72 -14.91 8.18
C ARG A 825 26.70 -13.58 8.93
N LEU A 826 25.55 -12.89 8.98
CA LEU A 826 25.40 -11.69 9.81
C LEU A 826 25.59 -12.02 11.30
N ALA A 827 24.99 -13.11 11.78
CA ALA A 827 25.17 -13.59 13.15
C ALA A 827 26.65 -13.95 13.45
N ASP A 828 27.36 -14.59 12.52
CA ASP A 828 28.80 -14.84 12.65
C ASP A 828 29.62 -13.55 12.78
N LEU A 829 29.35 -12.55 11.93
CA LEU A 829 30.04 -11.26 12.01
C LEU A 829 29.84 -10.59 13.38
N ASP A 830 28.64 -10.66 13.94
CA ASP A 830 28.33 -10.09 15.25
C ASP A 830 29.01 -10.85 16.40
N ARG A 831 28.97 -12.18 16.39
CA ARG A 831 29.71 -13.00 17.38
C ARG A 831 31.21 -12.72 17.37
N ARG A 832 31.77 -12.43 16.19
CA ARG A 832 33.19 -12.07 16.02
C ARG A 832 33.47 -10.57 16.20
N ASN A 833 32.46 -9.77 16.52
CA ASN A 833 32.56 -8.32 16.69
C ASN A 833 33.16 -7.59 15.47
N VAL A 834 32.83 -8.03 14.25
CA VAL A 834 33.27 -7.37 13.03
C VAL A 834 32.45 -6.08 12.82
N PRO A 835 33.08 -4.91 12.62
CA PRO A 835 32.36 -3.64 12.44
C PRO A 835 31.86 -3.49 11.00
N TRP A 836 30.83 -4.26 10.63
CA TRP A 836 30.28 -4.30 9.27
C TRP A 836 29.14 -3.29 9.02
N ARG A 837 28.51 -2.77 10.08
CA ARG A 837 27.41 -1.79 9.98
C ARG A 837 27.97 -0.42 9.57
N LYS A 838 27.76 -0.02 8.31
CA LYS A 838 28.19 1.29 7.77
C LYS A 838 27.09 2.34 7.76
N PHE A 839 25.82 1.94 7.77
CA PHE A 839 24.69 2.83 7.96
C PHE A 839 24.10 2.67 9.36
N PHE A 840 23.27 3.64 9.76
CA PHE A 840 22.32 3.44 10.85
C PHE A 840 21.50 2.17 10.59
N LEU A 841 21.44 1.27 11.57
CA LEU A 841 20.82 -0.04 11.49
C LEU A 841 20.13 -0.36 12.82
N VAL A 842 18.89 -0.82 12.76
CA VAL A 842 18.07 -1.24 13.89
C VAL A 842 17.36 -2.56 13.55
N ASN A 843 16.88 -3.29 14.55
CA ASN A 843 16.05 -4.48 14.33
C ASN A 843 14.59 -4.08 14.01
N ILE A 844 13.73 -5.07 13.75
CA ILE A 844 12.31 -4.83 13.42
C ILE A 844 11.49 -4.14 14.53
N GLU A 845 11.99 -4.16 15.77
CA GLU A 845 11.41 -3.46 16.92
C GLU A 845 12.02 -2.06 17.13
N TYR A 846 12.77 -1.54 16.15
CA TYR A 846 13.48 -0.26 16.22
C TYR A 846 14.51 -0.17 17.36
N GLN A 847 15.05 -1.30 17.81
CA GLN A 847 16.14 -1.38 18.79
C GLN A 847 17.49 -1.57 18.07
N ALA A 848 18.60 -1.33 18.78
CA ALA A 848 19.93 -1.56 18.20
C ALA A 848 20.05 -3.01 17.68
N PHE A 849 20.44 -3.16 16.41
CA PHE A 849 20.52 -4.48 15.79
C PHE A 849 21.67 -5.32 16.36
N ASP A 850 21.35 -6.50 16.88
CA ASP A 850 22.31 -7.50 17.37
C ASP A 850 21.84 -8.91 17.01
N ALA A 851 22.65 -9.63 16.23
CA ALA A 851 22.42 -11.00 15.80
C ALA A 851 23.34 -12.02 16.50
N SER A 852 24.14 -11.60 17.49
CA SER A 852 25.15 -12.45 18.12
C SER A 852 24.57 -13.70 18.80
N ASP A 853 23.39 -13.55 19.41
CA ASP A 853 22.66 -14.64 20.09
C ASP A 853 21.75 -15.45 19.15
N TRP A 854 21.73 -15.18 17.84
CA TRP A 854 20.89 -15.95 16.92
C TRP A 854 21.42 -17.36 16.75
N GLU A 855 20.52 -18.35 16.83
CA GLU A 855 20.82 -19.70 16.35
C GLU A 855 20.86 -19.72 14.81
N PRO A 856 21.75 -20.52 14.18
CA PRO A 856 21.78 -20.63 12.74
C PRO A 856 20.45 -21.11 12.17
N LEU A 857 19.93 -20.38 11.19
CA LEU A 857 18.77 -20.79 10.42
C LEU A 857 19.09 -22.05 9.61
N PRO A 858 18.12 -22.96 9.45
CA PRO A 858 18.24 -24.09 8.53
C PRO A 858 18.66 -23.64 7.13
N SER A 859 19.54 -24.40 6.49
CA SER A 859 20.11 -24.04 5.18
C SER A 859 20.33 -25.29 4.32
N GLY A 860 20.05 -25.16 3.02
CA GLY A 860 20.27 -26.23 2.04
C GLY A 860 19.02 -27.00 1.61
N LEU A 861 19.26 -28.15 1.00
CA LEU A 861 18.21 -29.09 0.57
C LEU A 861 17.94 -30.06 1.72
N LEU A 862 16.79 -29.90 2.37
CA LEU A 862 16.38 -30.74 3.50
C LEU A 862 15.49 -31.92 3.05
N GLY A 863 14.84 -31.81 1.89
CA GLY A 863 14.05 -32.89 1.34
C GLY A 863 12.74 -33.16 2.12
N PRO A 864 12.20 -34.39 2.00
CA PRO A 864 12.67 -35.46 1.13
C PRO A 864 12.54 -35.05 -0.35
N VAL A 865 13.53 -35.43 -1.16
CA VAL A 865 13.42 -35.29 -2.62
C VAL A 865 12.70 -36.50 -3.17
N GLN A 866 11.63 -36.29 -3.92
CA GLN A 866 10.75 -37.34 -4.39
C GLN A 866 10.49 -37.22 -5.89
N LEU A 867 10.39 -38.38 -6.53
CA LEU A 867 9.90 -38.54 -7.89
C LEU A 867 8.41 -38.93 -7.82
N VAL A 868 7.56 -38.06 -8.36
CA VAL A 868 6.10 -38.16 -8.30
C VAL A 868 5.56 -38.59 -9.67
N PRO A 869 4.91 -39.76 -9.79
CA PRO A 869 4.23 -40.14 -11.02
C PRO A 869 2.95 -39.31 -11.18
N LEU A 870 2.72 -38.75 -12.37
CA LEU A 870 1.57 -37.89 -12.67
C LEU A 870 0.72 -38.51 -13.80
N GLY A 871 -0.59 -38.50 -13.61
CA GLY A 871 -1.58 -38.90 -14.61
C GLY A 871 -2.35 -37.70 -15.15
N ARG A 872 -2.80 -37.78 -16.40
CA ARG A 872 -3.66 -36.77 -17.02
C ARG A 872 -5.10 -36.99 -16.58
N LEU A 873 -5.78 -35.90 -16.20
CA LEU A 873 -7.24 -35.91 -15.97
C LEU A 873 -8.01 -36.05 -17.29
#